data_AF-A0A3A0B1H5-F1
#
_entry.id   AF-A0A3A0B1H5-F1
#
_cell.length_a   1.000
_cell.length_b   1.000
_cell.length_c   1.000
_cell.angle_alpha   90.00
_cell.angle_beta   90.00
_cell.angle_gamma   90.00
#
_symmetry.space_group_name_H-M   'P 1'
#
loop_
_entity.id
_entity.type
_entity.pdbx_description
1 polymer ?
#
loop_
_entity_poly.entity_id
_entity_poly.type
_entity_poly.pdbx_seq_one_letter_code
_entity_poly.pdbx_strand_id
1 'polypeptide(L)'
;MLPNMVVDQPKNTDLPAHASSLPCRYCCDIFAYRGRAEQQRPVVRIMLAMNDAIEQRAQRAELATVVLVAVATLLLLQATRVFVGYLVFVVDQSNRLELGMISGGVFAAPLLAAAGQRLFGVRRTLLAATALLAMSRLAVQFSEQPVVRLSLAALAIAAWSWIFLSVFASRRQQLAPALLLGMLLDITIRSATITVDLPWMPETLDDLLTLVSIAALVISLLRAAPPETPPDASGAVVQLVFIGPCLVLYHLLFLNHGFAQLQFDTSFPIATLILVGLFILTGPFVVTSHLHTAVMPFAPRGFSGARAIILRVALLLILSGIFANMGSGWNAVTQALVLAALVNPVLGLAVAGDARFLQQRPEHPALWFTIGFIAQAALLFMYYSATGSTAVIVVAGAILMVAPLIAEPRSIPLRQVKDSMQRWGVVALVALIVAVGQWWTWSEPETGAPLQDTLTVMSWNLQSGFARDNRWDLKAQARAIAAERPDVVVLQEVSRGWLVSSYTDELLWLSRELDMPYVWGPASADQLWGNAVLSRAPLHDVDVLHYSSTQNLKRSALRVGVATETGTVWVIATHLDNPSGAGAVRFAQVNELVEFRGQRNPAIVAGDFNAVPDSDVMAALLQSGLVDSGAGFPSDAGTSDDGRRIDYILATPDLTLLDASIVETSASDHHAVIAVYALP
;
A
#
# COMPACT_ATOMS: atom_id res chain seq x y z
N MET A 1 27.14 -26.89 74.45
CA MET A 1 26.43 -26.70 75.73
C MET A 1 25.17 -25.89 75.47
N LEU A 2 24.02 -26.57 75.42
CA LEU A 2 22.69 -26.04 75.79
C LEU A 2 22.58 -26.12 77.34
N PRO A 3 21.75 -25.32 78.06
CA PRO A 3 20.26 -25.37 78.06
C PRO A 3 19.55 -23.98 78.08
N ASN A 4 18.38 -23.80 77.45
CA ASN A 4 16.99 -23.98 77.97
C ASN A 4 16.65 -23.18 79.24
N MET A 5 15.68 -22.25 79.21
CA MET A 5 14.25 -22.52 79.50
C MET A 5 13.38 -21.24 79.53
N VAL A 6 12.12 -21.45 79.16
CA VAL A 6 10.94 -20.57 79.02
C VAL A 6 10.19 -20.43 80.37
N VAL A 7 9.13 -19.59 80.41
CA VAL A 7 7.86 -19.63 81.22
C VAL A 7 7.66 -18.32 82.01
N ASP A 8 6.52 -17.60 82.06
CA ASP A 8 5.15 -17.78 81.53
C ASP A 8 4.40 -16.44 81.38
N GLN A 9 3.24 -16.51 80.72
CA GLN A 9 2.24 -15.46 80.42
C GLN A 9 1.45 -14.90 81.63
N PRO A 10 0.52 -13.94 81.41
CA PRO A 10 -0.86 -14.37 81.18
C PRO A 10 -1.66 -13.64 80.07
N LYS A 11 -2.33 -14.47 79.27
CA LYS A 11 -3.76 -14.47 78.87
C LYS A 11 -4.25 -13.39 77.90
N ASN A 12 -4.50 -13.78 76.65
CA ASN A 12 -5.74 -14.39 76.10
C ASN A 12 -6.97 -13.48 76.11
N THR A 13 -7.39 -13.07 74.92
CA THR A 13 -8.75 -13.34 74.40
C THR A 13 -8.72 -13.38 72.87
N ASP A 14 -8.54 -14.60 72.36
CA ASP A 14 -9.28 -15.27 71.28
C ASP A 14 -10.01 -14.42 70.19
N LEU A 15 -9.52 -14.53 68.96
CA LEU A 15 -10.32 -14.84 67.75
C LEU A 15 -10.79 -16.32 67.85
N PRO A 16 -11.88 -16.82 67.22
CA PRO A 16 -12.09 -16.71 65.76
C PRO A 16 -13.53 -16.90 65.16
N ALA A 17 -13.59 -16.71 63.83
CA ALA A 17 -14.34 -17.47 62.80
C ALA A 17 -15.87 -17.32 62.55
N HIS A 18 -16.13 -16.88 61.31
CA HIS A 18 -17.19 -17.25 60.34
C HIS A 18 -18.68 -16.92 60.61
N ALA A 19 -19.21 -15.95 59.84
CA ALA A 19 -20.11 -16.16 58.70
C ALA A 19 -21.17 -15.05 58.52
N SER A 20 -21.45 -14.73 57.25
CA SER A 20 -22.71 -14.21 56.69
C SER A 20 -23.09 -12.72 56.80
N SER A 21 -23.39 -12.17 55.60
CA SER A 21 -24.40 -11.15 55.26
C SER A 21 -24.29 -9.68 55.76
N LEU A 22 -24.26 -8.76 54.77
CA LEU A 22 -24.82 -7.38 54.67
C LEU A 22 -25.78 -6.87 55.80
N PRO A 23 -26.08 -5.55 55.94
CA PRO A 23 -25.65 -4.37 55.15
C PRO A 23 -25.28 -3.10 55.97
N CYS A 24 -24.52 -2.15 55.39
CA CYS A 24 -24.42 -0.78 55.92
C CYS A 24 -24.87 0.29 54.90
N ARG A 25 -26.20 0.37 54.76
CA ARG A 25 -27.10 1.54 54.73
C ARG A 25 -26.63 2.98 54.40
N TYR A 26 -25.63 3.22 53.54
CA TYR A 26 -25.30 4.59 53.09
C TYR A 26 -25.31 4.83 51.57
N CYS A 27 -25.93 3.93 50.78
CA CYS A 27 -26.03 4.10 49.32
C CYS A 27 -27.47 4.18 48.75
N CYS A 28 -28.51 4.34 49.57
CA CYS A 28 -29.89 4.33 49.07
C CYS A 28 -30.69 5.65 49.13
N ASP A 29 -30.12 6.77 49.60
CA ASP A 29 -30.93 8.01 49.74
C ASP A 29 -30.83 9.00 48.56
N ILE A 30 -30.18 8.64 47.44
CA ILE A 30 -30.23 9.43 46.19
C ILE A 30 -31.42 9.02 45.30
N PHE A 31 -32.06 7.88 45.54
CA PHE A 31 -33.20 7.40 44.74
C PHE A 31 -34.59 7.64 45.37
N ALA A 32 -34.67 8.19 46.58
CA ALA A 32 -35.92 8.47 47.28
C ALA A 32 -36.39 9.94 47.20
N TYR A 33 -36.00 10.68 46.17
CA TYR A 33 -36.48 12.07 45.93
C TYR A 33 -36.95 12.31 44.48
N ARG A 34 -37.62 11.33 43.88
CA ARG A 34 -38.41 11.54 42.64
C ARG A 34 -39.84 12.07 42.90
N GLY A 35 -40.21 12.34 44.16
CA GLY A 35 -41.58 12.70 44.55
C GLY A 35 -41.78 14.08 45.20
N ARG A 36 -40.78 14.98 45.18
CA ARG A 36 -40.94 16.40 45.58
C ARG A 36 -40.17 17.31 44.63
N ALA A 37 -40.62 17.31 43.38
CA ALA A 37 -40.24 18.29 42.38
C ALA A 37 -41.09 19.55 42.58
N GLU A 38 -40.46 20.69 42.93
CA GLU A 38 -40.83 22.01 42.38
C GLU A 38 -39.98 23.21 42.87
N GLN A 39 -39.01 23.03 43.78
CA GLN A 39 -38.26 24.16 44.36
C GLN A 39 -36.71 24.09 44.33
N GLN A 40 -36.08 23.23 43.52
CA GLN A 40 -34.64 23.33 43.21
C GLN A 40 -34.46 23.90 41.80
N ARG A 41 -34.42 25.23 41.69
CA ARG A 41 -34.91 25.96 40.51
C ARG A 41 -33.91 26.49 39.47
N PRO A 42 -32.60 26.71 39.66
CA PRO A 42 -31.77 27.00 38.47
C PRO A 42 -30.35 26.40 38.46
N VAL A 43 -29.73 26.25 39.62
CA VAL A 43 -28.31 25.86 39.75
C VAL A 43 -28.05 24.44 39.28
N VAL A 44 -28.93 23.48 39.60
CA VAL A 44 -28.79 22.08 39.13
C VAL A 44 -28.99 21.99 37.61
N ARG A 45 -29.93 22.75 37.02
CA ARG A 45 -30.09 22.82 35.56
C ARG A 45 -28.88 23.47 34.88
N ILE A 46 -28.31 24.52 35.47
CA ILE A 46 -27.09 25.17 34.97
C ILE A 46 -25.90 24.22 35.07
N MET A 47 -25.72 23.51 36.20
CA MET A 47 -24.65 22.51 36.36
C MET A 47 -24.78 21.35 35.38
N LEU A 48 -25.99 20.81 35.16
CA LEU A 48 -26.23 19.77 34.16
C LEU A 48 -25.96 20.29 32.74
N ALA A 49 -26.45 21.49 32.39
CA ALA A 49 -26.20 22.10 31.09
C ALA A 49 -24.71 22.44 30.86
N MET A 50 -23.99 22.85 31.91
CA MET A 50 -22.54 23.07 31.87
C MET A 50 -21.79 21.75 31.69
N ASN A 51 -22.19 20.68 32.40
CA ASN A 51 -21.58 19.36 32.25
C ASN A 51 -21.83 18.80 30.84
N ASP A 52 -23.04 18.94 30.30
CA ASP A 52 -23.38 18.57 28.93
C ASP A 52 -22.56 19.37 27.91
N ALA A 53 -22.38 20.68 28.12
CA ALA A 53 -21.57 21.51 27.24
C ALA A 53 -20.07 21.13 27.29
N ILE A 54 -19.55 20.78 28.47
CA ILE A 54 -18.17 20.29 28.64
C ILE A 54 -17.99 18.95 27.93
N GLU A 55 -18.92 18.00 28.12
CA GLU A 55 -18.90 16.71 27.43
C GLU A 55 -18.97 16.87 25.90
N GLN A 56 -19.88 17.71 25.40
CA GLN A 56 -19.99 17.98 23.96
C GLN A 56 -18.71 18.59 23.40
N ARG A 57 -18.07 19.50 24.12
CA ARG A 57 -16.80 20.10 23.71
C ARG A 57 -15.67 19.06 23.67
N ALA A 58 -15.61 18.17 24.66
CA ALA A 58 -14.65 17.07 24.70
C ALA A 58 -14.85 16.11 23.51
N GLN A 59 -16.10 15.71 23.22
CA GLN A 59 -16.44 14.85 22.09
C GLN A 59 -16.07 15.49 20.74
N ARG A 60 -16.35 16.79 20.57
CA ARG A 60 -15.96 17.52 19.35
C ARG A 60 -14.44 17.55 19.17
N ALA A 61 -13.69 17.74 20.26
CA ALA A 61 -12.24 17.72 20.21
C ALA A 61 -11.68 16.33 19.88
N GLU A 62 -12.28 15.25 20.41
CA GLU A 62 -11.91 13.87 20.05
C GLU A 62 -12.17 13.55 18.59
N LEU A 63 -13.36 13.91 18.08
CA LEU A 63 -13.69 13.74 16.68
C LEU A 63 -12.69 14.51 15.80
N ALA A 64 -12.37 15.75 16.16
CA ALA A 64 -11.37 16.55 15.45
C ALA A 64 -9.99 15.89 15.48
N THR A 65 -9.56 15.27 16.58
CA THR A 65 -8.30 14.50 16.62
C THR A 65 -8.35 13.30 15.66
N VAL A 66 -9.45 12.56 15.62
CA VAL A 66 -9.60 11.41 14.71
C VAL A 66 -9.53 11.84 13.26
N VAL A 67 -10.26 12.90 12.89
CA VAL A 67 -10.22 13.44 11.51
C VAL A 67 -8.83 13.97 11.16
N LEU A 68 -8.18 14.70 12.08
CA LEU A 68 -6.81 15.20 11.90
C LEU A 68 -5.85 14.06 11.56
N VAL A 69 -5.85 12.97 12.34
CA VAL A 69 -4.94 11.84 12.14
C VAL A 69 -5.33 11.02 10.92
N ALA A 70 -6.63 10.81 10.64
CA ALA A 70 -7.09 10.08 9.46
C ALA A 70 -6.67 10.79 8.17
N VAL A 71 -6.92 12.10 8.08
CA VAL A 71 -6.51 12.90 6.93
C VAL A 71 -4.98 12.99 6.85
N ALA A 72 -4.28 13.18 7.97
CA ALA A 72 -2.81 13.16 7.95
C ALA A 72 -2.27 11.83 7.41
N THR A 73 -2.90 10.70 7.76
CA THR A 73 -2.52 9.36 7.31
C THR A 73 -2.81 9.15 5.83
N LEU A 74 -3.95 9.64 5.32
CA LEU A 74 -4.20 9.71 3.87
C LEU A 74 -3.05 10.43 3.17
N LEU A 75 -2.66 11.62 3.65
CA LEU A 75 -1.58 12.40 3.04
C LEU A 75 -0.20 11.74 3.18
N LEU A 76 0.04 10.97 4.25
CA LEU A 76 1.25 10.13 4.39
C LEU A 76 1.32 9.07 3.29
N LEU A 77 0.23 8.35 3.05
CA LEU A 77 0.21 7.26 2.06
C LEU A 77 0.49 7.82 0.66
N GLN A 78 -0.13 8.95 0.32
CA GLN A 78 0.14 9.70 -0.91
C GLN A 78 1.60 10.15 -1.01
N ALA A 79 2.13 10.77 0.06
CA ALA A 79 3.52 11.21 0.10
C ALA A 79 4.51 10.03 0.03
N THR A 80 4.16 8.87 0.60
CA THR A 80 5.01 7.68 0.54
C THR A 80 5.12 7.15 -0.89
N ARG A 81 4.01 7.12 -1.65
CA ARG A 81 4.02 6.73 -3.07
C ARG A 81 4.84 7.70 -3.91
N VAL A 82 4.68 9.01 -3.71
CA VAL A 82 5.50 10.03 -4.41
C VAL A 82 6.98 9.90 -4.03
N PHE A 83 7.30 9.77 -2.74
CA PHE A 83 8.67 9.67 -2.26
C PHE A 83 9.35 8.42 -2.82
N VAL A 84 8.75 7.25 -2.67
CA VAL A 84 9.37 5.98 -3.08
C VAL A 84 9.50 5.91 -4.61
N GLY A 85 8.46 6.34 -5.36
CA GLY A 85 8.52 6.43 -6.81
C GLY A 85 9.65 7.32 -7.29
N TYR A 86 9.66 8.60 -6.90
CA TYR A 86 10.71 9.52 -7.35
C TYR A 86 12.10 9.17 -6.80
N LEU A 87 12.21 8.56 -5.63
CA LEU A 87 13.51 8.18 -5.09
C LEU A 87 14.24 7.25 -6.07
N VAL A 88 13.53 6.30 -6.66
CA VAL A 88 14.08 5.28 -7.56
C VAL A 88 14.45 5.83 -8.95
N PHE A 89 13.73 6.83 -9.45
CA PHE A 89 13.99 7.42 -10.77
C PHE A 89 14.88 8.66 -10.74
N VAL A 90 14.84 9.46 -9.66
CA VAL A 90 15.70 10.64 -9.50
C VAL A 90 17.09 10.26 -9.00
N VAL A 91 17.17 9.28 -8.10
CA VAL A 91 18.45 8.73 -7.64
C VAL A 91 18.69 7.45 -8.41
N ASP A 92 19.72 7.44 -9.24
CA ASP A 92 20.10 6.28 -10.06
C ASP A 92 20.01 4.98 -9.25
N GLN A 93 19.21 4.02 -9.73
CA GLN A 93 18.98 2.72 -9.10
C GLN A 93 20.27 1.93 -8.85
N SER A 94 21.32 2.21 -9.64
CA SER A 94 22.64 1.63 -9.46
C SER A 94 23.31 2.10 -8.16
N ASN A 95 22.98 3.30 -7.66
CA ASN A 95 23.54 3.89 -6.45
C ASN A 95 22.75 3.53 -5.18
N ARG A 96 22.78 2.24 -4.84
CA ARG A 96 22.07 1.69 -3.66
C ARG A 96 22.45 2.35 -2.33
N LEU A 97 23.68 2.85 -2.21
CA LEU A 97 24.14 3.54 -0.99
C LEU A 97 23.42 4.88 -0.82
N GLU A 98 23.32 5.69 -1.88
CA GLU A 98 22.63 6.98 -1.85
C GLU A 98 21.14 6.81 -1.57
N LEU A 99 20.48 5.87 -2.25
CA LEU A 99 19.09 5.47 -1.97
C LEU A 99 18.87 5.14 -0.49
N GLY A 100 19.79 4.35 0.08
CA GLY A 100 19.77 3.95 1.49
C GLY A 100 19.99 5.12 2.45
N MET A 101 20.88 6.06 2.13
CA MET A 101 21.15 7.23 2.96
C MET A 101 19.98 8.20 2.99
N ILE A 102 19.39 8.52 1.83
CA ILE A 102 18.23 9.41 1.72
C ILE A 102 17.03 8.79 2.45
N SER A 103 16.75 7.51 2.20
CA SER A 103 15.71 6.77 2.92
C SER A 103 15.96 6.76 4.43
N GLY A 104 17.18 6.43 4.85
CA GLY A 104 17.56 6.42 6.26
C GLY A 104 17.33 7.78 6.94
N GLY A 105 17.68 8.88 6.28
CA GLY A 105 17.45 10.24 6.78
C GLY A 105 15.98 10.59 6.96
N VAL A 106 15.15 10.32 5.94
CA VAL A 106 13.70 10.61 5.99
C VAL A 106 13.00 9.78 7.05
N PHE A 107 13.27 8.48 7.12
CA PHE A 107 12.65 7.58 8.09
C PHE A 107 13.25 7.72 9.51
N ALA A 108 14.39 8.41 9.68
CA ALA A 108 14.94 8.82 10.98
C ALA A 108 14.41 10.18 11.50
N ALA A 109 13.67 10.93 10.69
CA ALA A 109 13.06 12.21 11.07
C ALA A 109 12.20 12.17 12.36
N PRO A 110 11.55 11.07 12.78
CA PRO A 110 10.78 11.06 14.03
C PRO A 110 11.64 11.31 15.28
N LEU A 111 12.96 11.03 15.26
CA LEU A 111 13.86 11.35 16.37
C LEU A 111 13.89 12.85 16.70
N LEU A 112 13.74 13.69 15.68
CA LEU A 112 13.74 15.14 15.81
C LEU A 112 12.41 15.67 16.41
N ALA A 113 11.32 14.90 16.33
CA ALA A 113 10.03 15.29 16.91
C ALA A 113 10.14 15.49 18.42
N ALA A 114 10.86 14.62 19.12
CA ALA A 114 11.07 14.71 20.56
C ALA A 114 11.84 15.98 20.95
N ALA A 115 12.84 16.38 20.16
CA ALA A 115 13.55 17.63 20.35
C ALA A 115 12.64 18.83 20.15
N GLY A 116 11.84 18.84 19.07
CA GLY A 116 10.86 19.90 18.81
C GLY A 116 9.83 20.04 19.93
N GLN A 117 9.29 18.93 20.44
CA GLN A 117 8.33 18.92 21.57
C GLN A 117 8.94 19.47 22.86
N ARG A 118 10.22 19.19 23.14
CA ARG A 118 10.93 19.74 24.31
C ARG A 118 11.20 21.23 24.19
N LEU A 119 11.59 21.70 23.00
CA LEU A 119 11.98 23.09 22.76
C LEU A 119 10.77 24.02 22.61
N PHE A 120 9.73 23.59 21.89
CA PHE A 120 8.61 24.44 21.50
C PHE A 120 7.29 24.06 22.16
N GLY A 121 7.23 22.91 22.83
CA GLY A 121 6.02 22.34 23.39
C GLY A 121 5.17 21.59 22.36
N VAL A 122 4.41 20.59 22.83
CA VAL A 122 3.61 19.69 21.98
C VAL A 122 2.65 20.44 21.05
N ARG A 123 2.01 21.51 21.53
CA ARG A 123 1.07 22.31 20.75
C ARG A 123 1.74 23.00 19.55
N ARG A 124 2.89 23.63 19.75
CA ARG A 124 3.58 24.36 18.67
C ARG A 124 4.19 23.38 17.68
N THR A 125 4.73 22.25 18.16
CA THR A 125 5.22 21.18 17.29
C THR A 125 4.09 20.58 16.44
N LEU A 126 2.93 20.31 17.03
CA LEU A 126 1.77 19.82 16.28
C LEU A 126 1.32 20.82 15.21
N LEU A 127 1.22 22.11 15.56
CA LEU A 127 0.85 23.16 14.60
C LEU A 127 1.86 23.29 13.46
N ALA A 128 3.16 23.32 13.77
CA ALA A 128 4.22 23.41 12.78
C ALA A 128 4.24 22.18 11.86
N ALA A 129 4.10 20.97 12.43
CA ALA A 129 4.06 19.74 11.66
C ALA A 129 2.81 19.65 10.77
N THR A 130 1.63 20.06 11.25
CA THR A 130 0.43 20.10 10.41
C THR A 130 0.54 21.14 9.30
N ALA A 131 1.10 22.31 9.57
CA ALA A 131 1.36 23.31 8.54
C ALA A 131 2.36 22.79 7.50
N LEU A 132 3.45 22.15 7.93
CA LEU A 132 4.43 21.56 7.03
C LEU A 132 3.82 20.46 6.16
N LEU A 133 3.02 19.56 6.73
CA LEU A 133 2.31 18.53 5.97
C LEU A 133 1.36 19.16 4.94
N ALA A 134 0.57 20.15 5.34
CA ALA A 134 -0.38 20.82 4.47
C ALA A 134 0.32 21.54 3.30
N MET A 135 1.34 22.34 3.59
CA MET A 135 2.10 23.09 2.59
C MET A 135 2.86 22.16 1.66
N SER A 136 3.54 21.13 2.20
CA SER A 136 4.32 20.21 1.38
C SER A 136 3.42 19.43 0.44
N ARG A 137 2.29 18.92 0.94
CA ARG A 137 1.34 18.17 0.10
C ARG A 137 0.67 19.06 -0.94
N LEU A 138 0.31 20.30 -0.61
CA LEU A 138 -0.26 21.25 -1.56
C LEU A 138 0.78 21.62 -2.64
N ALA A 139 2.03 21.83 -2.25
CA ALA A 139 3.10 22.16 -3.19
C ALA A 139 3.43 21.01 -4.17
N VAL A 140 3.29 19.75 -3.73
CA VAL A 140 3.42 18.59 -4.64
C VAL A 140 2.39 18.65 -5.78
N GLN A 141 1.18 19.16 -5.51
CA GLN A 141 0.11 19.24 -6.51
C GLN A 141 0.48 20.11 -7.71
N PHE A 142 1.25 21.18 -7.48
CA PHE A 142 1.57 22.19 -8.49
C PHE A 142 3.04 22.19 -8.92
N SER A 143 3.83 21.21 -8.44
CA SER A 143 5.22 21.05 -8.83
C SER A 143 5.35 19.88 -9.80
N GLU A 144 5.91 20.15 -10.97
CA GLU A 144 6.27 19.12 -11.95
C GLU A 144 7.72 18.65 -11.82
N GLN A 145 8.57 19.41 -11.09
CA GLN A 145 9.98 19.08 -10.96
C GLN A 145 10.19 17.84 -10.06
N PRO A 146 10.81 16.75 -10.57
CA PRO A 146 10.99 15.49 -9.82
C PRO A 146 11.70 15.65 -8.47
N VAL A 147 12.83 16.37 -8.44
CA VAL A 147 13.63 16.59 -7.22
C VAL A 147 12.84 17.37 -6.16
N VAL A 148 12.03 18.34 -6.59
CA VAL A 148 11.16 19.13 -5.69
C VAL A 148 10.06 18.24 -5.13
N ARG A 149 9.40 17.43 -5.97
CA ARG A 149 8.36 16.48 -5.52
C ARG A 149 8.93 15.46 -4.53
N LEU A 150 10.10 14.89 -4.81
CA LEU A 150 10.82 13.99 -3.89
C LEU A 150 11.06 14.65 -2.53
N SER A 151 11.58 15.87 -2.53
CA SER A 151 11.90 16.61 -1.31
C SER A 151 10.65 16.98 -0.50
N LEU A 152 9.58 17.43 -1.16
CA LEU A 152 8.32 17.76 -0.52
C LEU A 152 7.63 16.52 0.06
N ALA A 153 7.71 15.39 -0.64
CA ALA A 153 7.19 14.11 -0.15
C ALA A 153 7.95 13.63 1.11
N ALA A 154 9.28 13.76 1.12
CA ALA A 154 10.11 13.52 2.30
C ALA A 154 9.71 14.40 3.50
N LEU A 155 9.48 15.70 3.26
CA LEU A 155 9.00 16.63 4.29
C LEU A 155 7.61 16.26 4.81
N ALA A 156 6.69 15.83 3.94
CA ALA A 156 5.37 15.37 4.33
C ALA A 156 5.42 14.10 5.21
N ILE A 157 6.29 13.14 4.87
CA ILE A 157 6.51 11.93 5.68
C ILE A 157 7.04 12.31 7.08
N ALA A 158 8.05 13.18 7.14
CA ALA A 158 8.59 13.68 8.41
C ALA A 158 7.51 14.41 9.23
N ALA A 159 6.76 15.31 8.60
CA ALA A 159 5.68 16.08 9.23
C ALA A 159 4.58 15.17 9.81
N TRP A 160 4.15 14.15 9.07
CA TRP A 160 3.18 13.18 9.56
C TRP A 160 3.69 12.46 10.81
N SER A 161 4.94 12.02 10.83
CA SER A 161 5.51 11.32 12.00
C SER A 161 5.52 12.20 13.25
N TRP A 162 5.70 13.52 13.09
CA TRP A 162 5.66 14.49 14.18
C TRP A 162 4.23 14.74 14.68
N ILE A 163 3.24 14.77 13.77
CA ILE A 163 1.81 14.80 14.14
C ILE A 163 1.47 13.55 14.94
N PHE A 164 1.85 12.36 14.43
CA PHE A 164 1.62 11.08 15.09
C PHE A 164 2.17 11.07 16.52
N LEU A 165 3.46 11.42 16.70
CA LEU A 165 4.09 11.41 18.02
C LEU A 165 3.49 12.45 18.98
N SER A 166 3.01 13.59 18.46
CA SER A 166 2.34 14.62 19.26
C SER A 166 0.95 14.19 19.73
N VAL A 167 0.21 13.47 18.88
CA VAL A 167 -1.08 12.89 19.24
C VAL A 167 -0.89 11.66 20.14
N PHE A 168 0.12 10.83 19.90
CA PHE A 168 0.46 9.69 20.77
C PHE A 168 0.72 10.16 22.20
N ALA A 169 1.45 11.26 22.36
CA ALA A 169 1.73 11.85 23.65
C ALA A 169 0.48 12.29 24.43
N SER A 170 -0.65 12.53 23.76
CA SER A 170 -1.81 13.17 24.39
C SER A 170 -3.12 12.38 24.33
N ARG A 171 -3.34 11.63 23.25
CA ARG A 171 -4.61 11.00 22.89
C ARG A 171 -4.40 9.67 22.16
N ARG A 172 -3.47 8.83 22.61
CA ARG A 172 -3.09 7.57 21.93
C ARG A 172 -4.26 6.62 21.61
N GLN A 173 -5.35 6.65 22.40
CA GLN A 173 -6.55 5.83 22.16
C GLN A 173 -7.26 6.15 20.83
N GLN A 174 -7.10 7.37 20.30
CA GLN A 174 -7.74 7.79 19.05
C GLN A 174 -6.92 7.42 17.81
N LEU A 175 -5.66 6.97 17.97
CA LEU A 175 -4.76 6.71 16.85
C LEU A 175 -5.20 5.52 16.01
N ALA A 176 -5.45 4.37 16.63
CA ALA A 176 -5.80 3.14 15.89
C ALA A 176 -7.02 3.32 14.96
N PRO A 177 -8.18 3.81 15.44
CA PRO A 177 -9.31 4.03 14.55
C PRO A 177 -9.03 5.13 13.51
N ALA A 178 -8.26 6.16 13.84
CA ALA A 178 -7.93 7.22 12.89
C ALA A 178 -7.00 6.75 11.76
N LEU A 179 -5.98 5.95 12.06
CA LEU A 179 -5.08 5.38 11.05
C LEU A 179 -5.87 4.53 10.04
N LEU A 180 -6.75 3.65 10.53
CA LEU A 180 -7.59 2.80 9.66
C LEU A 180 -8.58 3.62 8.83
N LEU A 181 -9.17 4.66 9.42
CA LEU A 181 -10.04 5.56 8.67
C LEU A 181 -9.26 6.27 7.55
N GLY A 182 -8.01 6.69 7.80
CA GLY A 182 -7.13 7.26 6.78
C GLY A 182 -6.82 6.27 5.65
N MET A 183 -6.52 5.01 5.99
CA MET A 183 -6.30 3.94 5.02
C MET A 183 -7.56 3.59 4.21
N LEU A 184 -8.73 3.59 4.85
CA LEU A 184 -10.00 3.36 4.17
C LEU A 184 -10.35 4.53 3.23
N LEU A 185 -10.06 5.78 3.63
CA LEU A 185 -10.19 6.94 2.75
C LEU A 185 -9.25 6.84 1.55
N ASP A 186 -8.00 6.40 1.78
CA ASP A 186 -7.01 6.19 0.72
C ASP A 186 -7.48 5.23 -0.37
N ILE A 187 -7.89 4.02 0.04
CA ILE A 187 -8.37 3.01 -0.90
C ILE A 187 -9.65 3.48 -1.60
N THR A 188 -10.54 4.20 -0.89
CA THR A 188 -11.76 4.75 -1.48
C THR A 188 -11.46 5.76 -2.59
N ILE A 189 -10.53 6.69 -2.35
CA ILE A 189 -10.13 7.70 -3.34
C ILE A 189 -9.49 7.01 -4.55
N ARG A 190 -8.53 6.11 -4.34
CA ARG A 190 -7.88 5.39 -5.44
C ARG A 190 -8.81 4.44 -6.19
N SER A 191 -9.82 3.88 -5.53
CA SER A 191 -10.89 3.14 -6.22
C SER A 191 -11.71 4.05 -7.13
N ALA A 192 -11.96 5.30 -6.72
CA ALA A 192 -12.69 6.26 -7.55
C ALA A 192 -11.89 6.77 -8.75
N THR A 193 -10.56 6.78 -8.64
CA THR A 193 -9.63 7.30 -9.68
C THR A 193 -8.91 6.19 -10.45
N ILE A 194 -9.42 4.96 -10.45
CA ILE A 194 -8.84 3.80 -11.17
C ILE A 194 -7.34 3.66 -10.86
N THR A 195 -7.02 3.61 -9.57
CA THR A 195 -5.68 3.48 -8.98
C THR A 195 -4.74 4.67 -9.09
N VAL A 196 -4.98 5.62 -10.00
CA VAL A 196 -4.16 6.85 -10.13
C VAL A 196 -4.36 7.69 -8.89
N ASP A 197 -3.31 7.88 -8.10
CA ASP A 197 -3.39 8.65 -6.85
C ASP A 197 -3.44 10.17 -7.12
N LEU A 198 -4.06 10.94 -6.22
CA LEU A 198 -4.28 12.39 -6.40
C LEU A 198 -3.04 13.24 -6.72
N PRO A 199 -1.83 12.94 -6.19
CA PRO A 199 -0.64 13.70 -6.56
C PRO A 199 -0.22 13.50 -8.03
N TRP A 200 -0.67 12.43 -8.66
CA TRP A 200 -0.30 12.03 -10.01
C TRP A 200 -1.36 12.49 -11.02
N MET A 201 -0.92 13.04 -12.16
CA MET A 201 -1.78 13.52 -13.25
C MET A 201 -2.97 14.40 -12.79
N PRO A 202 -2.72 15.47 -12.03
CA PRO A 202 -3.77 16.25 -11.37
C PRO A 202 -4.76 16.85 -12.36
N GLU A 203 -6.04 16.58 -12.13
CA GLU A 203 -7.16 17.25 -12.80
C GLU A 203 -7.98 18.11 -11.83
N THR A 204 -9.00 18.81 -12.34
CA THR A 204 -9.86 19.69 -11.54
C THR A 204 -10.50 18.97 -10.34
N LEU A 205 -10.89 17.71 -10.50
CA LEU A 205 -11.46 16.91 -9.40
C LEU A 205 -10.38 16.55 -8.36
N ASP A 206 -9.18 16.18 -8.80
CA ASP A 206 -8.09 15.77 -7.90
C ASP A 206 -7.56 16.96 -7.10
N ASP A 207 -7.49 18.13 -7.72
CA ASP A 207 -7.17 19.41 -7.08
C ASP A 207 -8.22 19.74 -6.01
N LEU A 208 -9.51 19.58 -6.33
CA LEU A 208 -10.59 19.81 -5.38
C LEU A 208 -10.51 18.84 -4.19
N LEU A 209 -10.30 17.55 -4.44
CA LEU A 209 -10.17 16.54 -3.38
C LEU A 209 -8.94 16.78 -2.50
N THR A 210 -7.84 17.24 -3.11
CA THR A 210 -6.64 17.67 -2.38
C THR A 210 -6.95 18.87 -1.50
N LEU A 211 -7.57 19.92 -2.03
CA LEU A 211 -7.95 21.12 -1.27
C LEU A 211 -8.92 20.80 -0.12
N VAL A 212 -9.90 19.92 -0.36
CA VAL A 212 -10.84 19.45 0.69
C VAL A 212 -10.09 18.69 1.78
N SER A 213 -9.13 17.84 1.43
CA SER A 213 -8.30 17.11 2.39
C SER A 213 -7.45 18.08 3.23
N ILE A 214 -6.82 19.07 2.60
CA ILE A 214 -6.04 20.11 3.30
C ILE A 214 -6.93 20.95 4.22
N ALA A 215 -8.11 21.37 3.75
CA ALA A 215 -9.06 22.10 4.57
C ALA A 215 -9.53 21.27 5.78
N ALA A 216 -9.84 19.99 5.59
CA ALA A 216 -10.23 19.06 6.64
C ALA A 216 -9.11 18.88 7.69
N LEU A 217 -7.84 18.79 7.25
CA LEU A 217 -6.68 18.73 8.12
C LEU A 217 -6.58 20.00 9.00
N VAL A 218 -6.63 21.18 8.39
CA VAL A 218 -6.48 22.47 9.09
C VAL A 218 -7.65 22.74 10.02
N ILE A 219 -8.89 22.54 9.57
CA ILE A 219 -10.10 22.71 10.41
C ILE A 219 -10.06 21.76 11.61
N SER A 220 -9.61 20.52 11.41
CA SER A 220 -9.49 19.53 12.47
C SER A 220 -8.41 19.89 13.48
N LEU A 221 -7.27 20.45 13.04
CA LEU A 221 -6.24 20.98 13.94
C LEU A 221 -6.81 22.10 14.83
N LEU A 222 -7.53 23.06 14.25
CA LEU A 222 -8.09 24.19 14.98
C LEU A 222 -9.15 23.77 16.02
N ARG A 223 -9.82 22.64 15.78
CA ARG A 223 -10.84 22.07 16.66
C ARG A 223 -10.28 21.03 17.64
N ALA A 224 -9.13 20.44 17.34
CA ALA A 224 -8.43 19.54 18.24
C ALA A 224 -7.88 20.36 19.42
N ALA A 225 -8.45 20.17 20.61
CA ALA A 225 -7.93 20.84 21.80
C ALA A 225 -6.51 20.31 22.10
N PRO A 226 -5.47 21.14 22.07
CA PRO A 226 -4.10 20.70 22.25
C PRO A 226 -3.87 20.25 23.70
N PRO A 227 -3.01 19.26 23.94
CA PRO A 227 -2.61 18.89 25.29
C PRO A 227 -1.89 20.05 25.98
N GLU A 228 -2.29 20.38 27.22
CA GLU A 228 -1.66 21.42 28.04
C GLU A 228 -0.44 20.91 28.80
N THR A 229 -0.31 19.58 28.98
CA THR A 229 0.83 18.95 29.65
C THR A 229 1.53 17.94 28.74
N PRO A 230 2.88 17.86 28.75
CA PRO A 230 3.55 16.69 28.23
C PRO A 230 3.06 15.48 29.05
N PRO A 231 2.80 14.32 28.42
CA PRO A 231 2.49 13.13 29.20
C PRO A 231 3.66 12.86 30.14
N ASP A 232 3.34 12.46 31.37
CA ASP A 232 4.24 11.59 32.12
C ASP A 232 4.46 10.35 31.24
N ALA A 233 5.61 10.30 30.56
CA ALA A 233 6.04 9.18 29.73
C ALA A 233 6.57 8.03 30.62
N SER A 234 5.89 7.75 31.73
CA SER A 234 6.20 6.67 32.65
C SER A 234 5.53 5.39 32.19
N GLY A 235 6.08 4.81 31.11
CA GLY A 235 5.67 3.49 30.62
C GLY A 235 6.50 3.08 29.42
N ALA A 236 6.76 1.78 29.31
CA ALA A 236 7.44 1.24 28.14
C ALA A 236 6.54 1.29 26.89
N VAL A 237 7.15 1.65 25.77
CA VAL A 237 6.49 1.93 24.48
C VAL A 237 7.17 1.20 23.32
N VAL A 238 7.92 0.14 23.63
CA VAL A 238 8.59 -0.75 22.67
C VAL A 238 7.66 -1.23 21.56
N GLN A 239 6.37 -1.40 21.83
CA GLN A 239 5.34 -1.82 20.87
C GLN A 239 5.17 -0.88 19.67
N LEU A 240 5.65 0.37 19.74
CA LEU A 240 5.65 1.29 18.59
C LEU A 240 6.50 0.78 17.42
N VAL A 241 7.44 -0.13 17.67
CA VAL A 241 8.27 -0.75 16.63
C VAL A 241 7.44 -1.49 15.57
N PHE A 242 6.23 -1.95 15.91
CA PHE A 242 5.38 -2.71 14.99
C PHE A 242 4.63 -1.85 13.98
N ILE A 243 4.60 -0.52 14.14
CA ILE A 243 3.90 0.38 13.20
C ILE A 243 4.48 0.25 11.80
N GLY A 244 5.80 0.21 11.67
CA GLY A 244 6.45 0.10 10.37
C GLY A 244 6.10 -1.20 9.63
N PRO A 245 6.32 -2.39 10.21
CA PRO A 245 5.89 -3.65 9.61
C PRO A 245 4.38 -3.71 9.29
N CYS A 246 3.51 -3.10 10.10
CA CYS A 246 2.10 -2.93 9.74
C CYS A 246 1.94 -2.11 8.45
N LEU A 247 2.58 -0.93 8.36
CA LEU A 247 2.53 -0.06 7.18
C LEU A 247 3.07 -0.72 5.92
N VAL A 248 4.10 -1.58 6.03
CA VAL A 248 4.59 -2.40 4.91
C VAL A 248 3.48 -3.30 4.38
N LEU A 249 2.82 -4.06 5.27
CA LEU A 249 1.75 -4.97 4.85
C LEU A 249 0.53 -4.22 4.28
N TYR A 250 0.21 -3.03 4.78
CA TYR A 250 -0.80 -2.18 4.15
C TYR A 250 -0.41 -1.79 2.72
N HIS A 251 0.80 -1.28 2.50
CA HIS A 251 1.25 -0.92 1.15
C HIS A 251 1.34 -2.12 0.22
N LEU A 252 1.80 -3.28 0.68
CA LEU A 252 2.00 -4.42 -0.22
C LEU A 252 0.70 -5.18 -0.51
N LEU A 253 -0.23 -5.26 0.46
CA LEU A 253 -1.40 -6.13 0.38
C LEU A 253 -2.71 -5.35 0.38
N PHE A 254 -3.00 -4.66 1.48
CA PHE A 254 -4.37 -4.20 1.77
C PHE A 254 -4.75 -2.92 1.03
N LEU A 255 -3.76 -2.17 0.55
CA LEU A 255 -3.97 -0.96 -0.23
C LEU A 255 -3.68 -1.18 -1.72
N ASN A 256 -3.27 -2.36 -2.15
CA ASN A 256 -2.80 -2.57 -3.52
C ASN A 256 -3.88 -3.24 -4.41
N HIS A 257 -4.52 -2.44 -5.26
CA HIS A 257 -5.54 -2.93 -6.20
C HIS A 257 -5.00 -3.92 -7.24
N GLY A 258 -3.80 -3.66 -7.78
CA GLY A 258 -3.18 -4.55 -8.76
C GLY A 258 -2.83 -5.91 -8.15
N PHE A 259 -2.28 -5.90 -6.93
CA PHE A 259 -2.05 -7.13 -6.17
C PHE A 259 -3.35 -7.90 -5.90
N ALA A 260 -4.43 -7.21 -5.51
CA ALA A 260 -5.72 -7.85 -5.32
C ALA A 260 -6.26 -8.47 -6.62
N GLN A 261 -6.24 -7.74 -7.74
CA GLN A 261 -6.69 -8.26 -9.03
C GLN A 261 -5.93 -9.53 -9.44
N LEU A 262 -4.60 -9.53 -9.31
CA LEU A 262 -3.74 -10.64 -9.70
C LEU A 262 -3.83 -11.85 -8.76
N GLN A 263 -3.90 -11.62 -7.45
CA GLN A 263 -3.96 -12.72 -6.48
C GLN A 263 -5.34 -13.38 -6.39
N PHE A 264 -6.41 -12.62 -6.69
CA PHE A 264 -7.76 -13.15 -6.69
C PHE A 264 -8.25 -13.55 -8.09
N ASP A 265 -7.49 -13.24 -9.14
CA ASP A 265 -7.89 -13.40 -10.54
C ASP A 265 -9.25 -12.76 -10.83
N THR A 266 -9.35 -11.46 -10.56
CA THR A 266 -10.62 -10.71 -10.60
C THR A 266 -10.48 -9.39 -11.34
N SER A 267 -11.62 -8.88 -11.82
CA SER A 267 -11.71 -7.52 -12.37
C SER A 267 -11.52 -6.45 -11.30
N PHE A 268 -11.16 -5.25 -11.73
CA PHE A 268 -10.90 -4.12 -10.86
C PHE A 268 -12.04 -3.80 -9.86
N PRO A 269 -13.33 -3.80 -10.23
CA PRO A 269 -14.40 -3.52 -9.27
C PRO A 269 -14.54 -4.60 -8.21
N ILE A 270 -14.33 -5.88 -8.58
CA ILE A 270 -14.38 -7.00 -7.62
C ILE A 270 -13.19 -6.91 -6.66
N ALA A 271 -11.98 -6.64 -7.16
CA ALA A 271 -10.82 -6.40 -6.32
C ALA A 271 -11.05 -5.23 -5.34
N THR A 272 -11.67 -4.14 -5.81
CA THR A 272 -12.08 -3.00 -4.96
C THR A 272 -13.06 -3.45 -3.87
N LEU A 273 -14.09 -4.23 -4.21
CA LEU A 273 -15.06 -4.76 -3.24
C LEU A 273 -14.40 -5.67 -2.21
N ILE A 274 -13.42 -6.49 -2.62
CA ILE A 274 -12.64 -7.33 -1.71
C ILE A 274 -11.84 -6.45 -0.74
N LEU A 275 -11.07 -5.49 -1.23
CA LEU A 275 -10.23 -4.62 -0.38
C LEU A 275 -11.09 -3.80 0.59
N VAL A 276 -12.15 -3.15 0.11
CA VAL A 276 -13.10 -2.41 0.96
C VAL A 276 -13.77 -3.36 1.96
N GLY A 277 -14.22 -4.53 1.51
CA GLY A 277 -14.82 -5.56 2.36
C GLY A 277 -13.89 -6.02 3.48
N LEU A 278 -12.61 -6.25 3.18
CA LEU A 278 -11.58 -6.59 4.18
C LEU A 278 -11.49 -5.52 5.27
N PHE A 279 -11.42 -4.24 4.90
CA PHE A 279 -11.44 -3.16 5.87
C PHE A 279 -12.74 -3.17 6.67
N ILE A 280 -13.91 -3.22 6.03
CA ILE A 280 -15.22 -3.17 6.70
C ILE A 280 -15.36 -4.30 7.73
N LEU A 281 -14.99 -5.53 7.36
CA LEU A 281 -15.10 -6.71 8.20
C LEU A 281 -14.09 -6.70 9.35
N THR A 282 -12.88 -6.17 9.12
CA THR A 282 -11.79 -6.30 10.10
C THR A 282 -11.50 -5.04 10.92
N GLY A 283 -11.92 -3.86 10.46
CA GLY A 283 -11.82 -2.59 11.18
C GLY A 283 -12.46 -2.60 12.57
N PRO A 284 -13.65 -3.21 12.76
CA PRO A 284 -14.24 -3.38 14.09
C PRO A 284 -13.37 -4.18 15.06
N PHE A 285 -12.49 -5.08 14.60
CA PHE A 285 -11.58 -5.82 15.50
C PHE A 285 -10.54 -4.93 16.16
N VAL A 286 -10.17 -3.80 15.56
CA VAL A 286 -9.24 -2.84 16.18
C VAL A 286 -9.92 -2.05 17.27
N VAL A 287 -11.20 -1.72 17.09
CA VAL A 287 -12.00 -1.03 18.10
C VAL A 287 -12.37 -1.98 19.25
N THR A 288 -12.58 -3.26 18.94
CA THR A 288 -13.04 -4.28 19.91
C THR A 288 -11.93 -5.16 20.51
N SER A 289 -10.69 -5.09 20.03
CA SER A 289 -9.55 -5.74 20.70
C SER A 289 -9.29 -5.16 22.10
N HIS A 290 -9.75 -3.93 22.34
CA HIS A 290 -9.69 -3.22 23.62
C HIS A 290 -10.86 -3.54 24.59
N LEU A 291 -11.80 -4.42 24.19
CA LEU A 291 -13.03 -4.74 24.92
C LEU A 291 -12.91 -5.89 25.93
N HIS A 292 -11.68 -6.32 26.24
CA HIS A 292 -11.38 -7.52 27.05
C HIS A 292 -12.12 -7.57 28.40
N THR A 293 -12.46 -6.44 29.01
CA THR A 293 -13.14 -6.39 30.32
C THR A 293 -14.66 -6.36 30.27
N ALA A 294 -15.31 -6.04 29.14
CA ALA A 294 -16.76 -5.84 29.11
C ALA A 294 -17.56 -6.97 28.44
N VAL A 295 -16.95 -7.79 27.57
CA VAL A 295 -17.65 -8.89 26.87
C VAL A 295 -17.48 -10.25 27.54
N MET A 296 -16.44 -10.44 28.35
CA MET A 296 -16.16 -11.72 29.03
C MET A 296 -15.98 -11.53 30.55
N PRO A 297 -17.03 -11.16 31.30
CA PRO A 297 -16.97 -11.04 32.76
C PRO A 297 -16.67 -12.36 33.49
N PHE A 298 -16.73 -13.50 32.79
CA PHE A 298 -16.50 -14.85 33.34
C PHE A 298 -15.21 -15.53 32.83
N ALA A 299 -14.31 -14.80 32.15
CA ALA A 299 -13.02 -15.38 31.80
C ALA A 299 -12.23 -15.72 33.08
N PRO A 300 -11.74 -16.96 33.25
CA PRO A 300 -11.02 -17.37 34.46
C PRO A 300 -9.82 -16.46 34.71
N ARG A 301 -9.58 -16.10 35.98
CA ARG A 301 -8.41 -15.29 36.40
C ARG A 301 -7.14 -15.93 35.82
N GLY A 302 -6.50 -15.23 34.87
CA GLY A 302 -5.34 -15.73 34.12
C GLY A 302 -5.54 -15.82 32.59
N PHE A 303 -6.77 -15.66 32.08
CA PHE A 303 -7.01 -15.45 30.64
C PHE A 303 -6.65 -13.99 30.27
N SER A 304 -5.41 -13.76 29.83
CA SER A 304 -4.95 -12.44 29.40
C SER A 304 -5.34 -12.14 27.94
N GLY A 305 -5.42 -10.86 27.57
CA GLY A 305 -5.76 -10.42 26.21
C GLY A 305 -4.89 -11.03 25.11
N ALA A 306 -3.64 -11.36 25.41
CA ALA A 306 -2.80 -12.09 24.47
C ALA A 306 -3.17 -13.57 24.28
N ARG A 307 -3.74 -14.25 25.27
CA ARG A 307 -4.28 -15.61 25.05
C ARG A 307 -5.46 -15.57 24.10
N ALA A 308 -6.29 -14.53 24.16
CA ALA A 308 -7.38 -14.33 23.19
C ALA A 308 -6.85 -14.00 21.79
N ILE A 309 -5.78 -13.20 21.67
CA ILE A 309 -5.14 -12.91 20.38
C ILE A 309 -4.44 -14.15 19.83
N ILE A 310 -3.68 -14.89 20.64
CA ILE A 310 -3.05 -16.16 20.26
C ILE A 310 -4.09 -17.20 19.88
N LEU A 311 -5.20 -17.32 20.62
CA LEU A 311 -6.28 -18.26 20.30
C LEU A 311 -7.02 -17.85 19.02
N ARG A 312 -7.19 -16.56 18.76
CA ARG A 312 -7.77 -16.04 17.50
C ARG A 312 -6.83 -16.30 16.33
N VAL A 313 -5.55 -15.97 16.47
CA VAL A 313 -4.52 -16.25 15.47
C VAL A 313 -4.40 -17.76 15.22
N ALA A 314 -4.40 -18.59 16.25
CA ALA A 314 -4.37 -20.05 16.13
C ALA A 314 -5.65 -20.60 15.46
N LEU A 315 -6.84 -20.11 15.84
CA LEU A 315 -8.10 -20.49 15.20
C LEU A 315 -8.13 -20.08 13.73
N LEU A 316 -7.62 -18.90 13.40
CA LEU A 316 -7.53 -18.39 12.03
C LEU A 316 -6.49 -19.14 11.19
N LEU A 317 -5.36 -19.54 11.79
CA LEU A 317 -4.37 -20.41 11.15
C LEU A 317 -4.95 -21.81 10.89
N ILE A 318 -5.70 -22.37 11.85
CA ILE A 318 -6.42 -23.63 11.67
C ILE A 318 -7.46 -23.51 10.54
N LEU A 319 -8.25 -22.44 10.51
CA LEU A 319 -9.19 -22.17 9.43
C LEU A 319 -8.47 -22.03 8.08
N SER A 320 -7.35 -21.31 8.02
CA SER A 320 -6.54 -21.18 6.80
C SER A 320 -5.98 -22.51 6.30
N GLY A 321 -5.56 -23.41 7.21
CA GLY A 321 -5.09 -24.75 6.87
C GLY A 321 -6.21 -25.67 6.38
N ILE A 322 -7.43 -25.49 6.89
CA ILE A 322 -8.63 -26.19 6.42
C ILE A 322 -9.01 -25.71 5.01
N PHE A 323 -8.99 -24.40 4.76
CA PHE A 323 -9.31 -23.83 3.45
C PHE A 323 -8.21 -24.05 2.41
N ALA A 324 -6.93 -24.10 2.81
CA ALA A 324 -5.79 -24.39 1.93
C ALA A 324 -5.97 -25.68 1.10
N ASN A 325 -6.74 -26.64 1.62
CA ASN A 325 -7.07 -27.91 0.98
C ASN A 325 -8.28 -27.85 0.02
N MET A 326 -8.87 -26.67 -0.26
CA MET A 326 -10.08 -26.50 -1.08
C MET A 326 -9.87 -25.91 -2.49
N GLY A 327 -8.66 -25.50 -2.87
CA GLY A 327 -8.31 -25.14 -4.26
C GLY A 327 -8.46 -23.66 -4.70
N SER A 328 -7.46 -23.26 -5.51
CA SER A 328 -7.23 -22.13 -6.45
C SER A 328 -7.77 -20.69 -6.28
N GLY A 329 -8.61 -20.33 -5.30
CA GLY A 329 -8.99 -18.90 -5.11
C GLY A 329 -9.40 -18.53 -3.70
N TRP A 330 -10.11 -19.43 -3.02
CA TRP A 330 -10.50 -19.28 -1.61
C TRP A 330 -9.30 -19.20 -0.66
N ASN A 331 -8.15 -19.76 -1.06
CA ASN A 331 -6.90 -19.69 -0.30
C ASN A 331 -6.38 -18.26 -0.16
N ALA A 332 -6.40 -17.47 -1.24
CA ALA A 332 -5.92 -16.10 -1.23
C ALA A 332 -6.84 -15.21 -0.37
N VAL A 333 -8.17 -15.32 -0.53
CA VAL A 333 -9.13 -14.51 0.23
C VAL A 333 -9.04 -14.84 1.72
N THR A 334 -8.91 -16.12 2.04
CA THR A 334 -8.73 -16.58 3.43
C THR A 334 -7.41 -16.09 4.01
N GLN A 335 -6.30 -16.15 3.25
CA GLN A 335 -5.00 -15.60 3.68
C GLN A 335 -5.06 -14.09 3.89
N ALA A 336 -5.71 -13.34 3.00
CA ALA A 336 -5.91 -11.91 3.13
C ALA A 336 -6.76 -11.56 4.37
N LEU A 337 -7.82 -12.32 4.64
CA LEU A 337 -8.63 -12.19 5.85
C LEU A 337 -7.83 -12.49 7.12
N VAL A 338 -7.00 -13.56 7.11
CA VAL A 338 -6.16 -13.95 8.25
C VAL A 338 -5.08 -12.89 8.52
N LEU A 339 -4.43 -12.39 7.47
CA LEU A 339 -3.45 -11.32 7.58
C LEU A 339 -4.12 -10.02 8.04
N ALA A 340 -5.28 -9.64 7.49
CA ALA A 340 -6.01 -8.46 7.94
C ALA A 340 -6.41 -8.59 9.42
N ALA A 341 -6.88 -9.78 9.83
CA ALA A 341 -7.22 -10.09 11.21
C ALA A 341 -6.00 -10.19 12.16
N LEU A 342 -4.78 -10.24 11.63
CA LEU A 342 -3.53 -10.11 12.39
C LEU A 342 -3.07 -8.65 12.46
N VAL A 343 -2.94 -7.98 11.31
CA VAL A 343 -2.36 -6.63 11.20
C VAL A 343 -3.19 -5.60 11.96
N ASN A 344 -4.52 -5.66 11.82
CA ASN A 344 -5.43 -4.69 12.42
C ASN A 344 -5.36 -4.71 13.97
N PRO A 345 -5.51 -5.86 14.67
CA PRO A 345 -5.33 -5.91 16.12
C PRO A 345 -3.92 -5.55 16.58
N VAL A 346 -2.88 -5.90 15.82
CA VAL A 346 -1.49 -5.54 16.15
C VAL A 346 -1.27 -4.04 16.03
N LEU A 347 -1.86 -3.38 15.04
CA LEU A 347 -1.86 -1.92 14.94
C LEU A 347 -2.51 -1.28 16.18
N GLY A 348 -3.66 -1.81 16.61
CA GLY A 348 -4.32 -1.38 17.86
C GLY A 348 -3.45 -1.56 19.10
N LEU A 349 -2.79 -2.72 19.24
CA LEU A 349 -1.83 -2.98 20.32
C LEU A 349 -0.63 -2.02 20.27
N ALA A 350 -0.07 -1.77 19.08
CA ALA A 350 1.11 -0.93 18.91
C ALA A 350 0.86 0.51 19.36
N VAL A 351 -0.31 1.07 19.05
CA VAL A 351 -0.61 2.48 19.33
C VAL A 351 -1.35 2.71 20.65
N ALA A 352 -2.15 1.75 21.12
CA ALA A 352 -3.01 1.92 22.29
C ALA A 352 -2.80 0.88 23.41
N GLY A 353 -1.95 -0.13 23.19
CA GLY A 353 -1.60 -1.13 24.20
C GLY A 353 -0.58 -0.65 25.23
N ASP A 354 -0.49 -1.39 26.34
CA ASP A 354 0.49 -1.21 27.41
C ASP A 354 1.55 -2.32 27.32
N ALA A 355 2.83 -1.97 27.47
CA ALA A 355 3.91 -2.95 27.40
C ALA A 355 3.88 -3.92 28.58
N ARG A 356 4.06 -5.21 28.29
CA ARG A 356 4.23 -6.26 29.29
C ARG A 356 5.68 -6.27 29.76
N PHE A 357 5.88 -6.42 31.06
CA PHE A 357 7.18 -6.68 31.71
C PHE A 357 8.19 -5.51 31.79
N LEU A 358 7.92 -4.34 31.20
CA LEU A 358 8.87 -3.21 31.16
C LEU A 358 8.47 -2.01 32.06
N GLN A 359 7.71 -2.24 33.14
CA GLN A 359 7.04 -1.18 33.93
C GLN A 359 7.93 -0.19 34.72
N GLN A 360 9.25 -0.11 34.50
CA GLN A 360 10.14 0.65 35.38
C GLN A 360 11.26 1.46 34.70
N ARG A 361 11.24 1.67 33.37
CA ARG A 361 12.21 2.57 32.70
C ARG A 361 11.52 3.63 31.86
N PRO A 362 11.96 4.91 31.92
CA PRO A 362 11.53 5.92 30.97
C PRO A 362 12.07 5.55 29.59
N GLU A 363 11.18 5.23 28.66
CA GLU A 363 11.53 4.96 27.27
C GLU A 363 11.20 6.16 26.38
N HIS A 364 11.84 6.25 25.21
CA HIS A 364 11.65 7.33 24.25
C HIS A 364 10.72 6.86 23.12
N PRO A 365 9.43 7.29 23.07
CA PRO A 365 8.50 6.88 22.01
C PRO A 365 9.04 7.11 20.60
N ALA A 366 9.73 8.25 20.39
CA ALA A 366 10.36 8.59 19.13
C ALA A 366 11.41 7.57 18.68
N LEU A 367 12.16 6.97 19.61
CA LEU A 367 13.19 5.97 19.27
C LEU A 367 12.54 4.68 18.75
N TRP A 368 11.62 4.09 19.51
CA TRP A 368 10.95 2.84 19.10
C TRP A 368 10.12 3.01 17.85
N PHE A 369 9.44 4.15 17.71
CA PHE A 369 8.76 4.51 16.47
C PHE A 369 9.73 4.59 15.29
N THR A 370 10.88 5.26 15.46
CA THR A 370 11.91 5.37 14.41
C THR A 370 12.46 4.02 14.01
N ILE A 371 12.74 3.12 14.96
CA ILE A 371 13.22 1.76 14.66
C ILE A 371 12.19 1.03 13.79
N GLY A 372 10.90 1.11 14.14
CA GLY A 372 9.83 0.55 13.31
C GLY A 372 9.78 1.19 11.93
N PHE A 373 9.88 2.52 11.86
CA PHE A 373 9.80 3.26 10.60
C PHE A 373 11.00 2.99 9.67
N ILE A 374 12.20 2.83 10.21
CA ILE A 374 13.37 2.34 9.46
C ILE A 374 13.15 0.89 9.01
N ALA A 375 12.58 0.03 9.86
CA ALA A 375 12.26 -1.34 9.48
C ALA A 375 11.25 -1.38 8.32
N GLN A 376 10.30 -0.44 8.23
CA GLN A 376 9.44 -0.29 7.06
C GLN A 376 10.24 -0.02 5.80
N ALA A 377 11.12 0.99 5.81
CA ALA A 377 11.95 1.32 4.65
C ALA A 377 12.85 0.14 4.24
N ALA A 378 13.46 -0.55 5.21
CA ALA A 378 14.31 -1.70 4.96
C ALA A 378 13.53 -2.89 4.38
N LEU A 379 12.33 -3.20 4.90
CA LEU A 379 11.47 -4.27 4.38
C LEU A 379 11.01 -3.96 2.95
N LEU A 380 10.59 -2.72 2.65
CA LEU A 380 10.23 -2.32 1.28
C LEU A 380 11.44 -2.42 0.33
N PHE A 381 12.60 -1.92 0.76
CA PHE A 381 13.84 -2.03 -0.01
C PHE A 381 14.20 -3.49 -0.31
N MET A 382 14.12 -4.37 0.69
CA MET A 382 14.36 -5.82 0.50
C MET A 382 13.33 -6.45 -0.43
N TYR A 383 12.05 -6.09 -0.31
CA TYR A 383 10.98 -6.64 -1.15
C TYR A 383 11.21 -6.34 -2.64
N TYR A 384 11.48 -5.07 -2.97
CA TYR A 384 11.68 -4.65 -4.36
C TYR A 384 13.07 -5.03 -4.91
N SER A 385 14.12 -4.99 -4.08
CA SER A 385 15.44 -5.51 -4.48
C SER A 385 15.40 -7.01 -4.77
N ALA A 386 14.46 -7.74 -4.16
CA ALA A 386 14.21 -9.15 -4.43
C ALA A 386 13.07 -9.37 -5.44
N THR A 387 12.74 -8.37 -6.27
CA THR A 387 11.75 -8.46 -7.37
C THR A 387 10.37 -8.91 -6.92
N GLY A 388 9.90 -8.42 -5.77
CA GLY A 388 8.58 -8.74 -5.23
C GLY A 388 8.52 -10.04 -4.44
N SER A 389 9.62 -10.46 -3.82
CA SER A 389 9.67 -11.74 -3.08
C SER A 389 8.66 -11.77 -1.92
N THR A 390 7.72 -12.72 -1.98
CA THR A 390 6.69 -12.94 -0.96
C THR A 390 7.27 -13.37 0.40
N ALA A 391 8.53 -13.81 0.45
CA ALA A 391 9.22 -14.13 1.71
C ALA A 391 9.30 -12.91 2.64
N VAL A 392 9.43 -11.69 2.11
CA VAL A 392 9.47 -10.47 2.93
C VAL A 392 8.12 -10.19 3.61
N ILE A 393 7.01 -10.52 2.94
CA ILE A 393 5.66 -10.45 3.51
C ILE A 393 5.54 -11.42 4.69
N VAL A 394 6.08 -12.63 4.55
CA VAL A 394 6.13 -13.64 5.64
C VAL A 394 6.96 -13.13 6.80
N VAL A 395 8.14 -12.54 6.55
CA VAL A 395 9.00 -11.96 7.59
C VAL A 395 8.29 -10.82 8.33
N ALA A 396 7.65 -9.90 7.60
CA ALA A 396 6.87 -8.82 8.21
C ALA A 396 5.72 -9.37 9.07
N GLY A 397 4.98 -10.37 8.58
CA GLY A 397 3.94 -11.07 9.35
C GLY A 397 4.49 -11.74 10.61
N ALA A 398 5.63 -12.43 10.52
CA ALA A 398 6.29 -13.06 11.66
C ALA A 398 6.73 -12.06 12.73
N ILE A 399 7.20 -10.87 12.33
CA ILE A 399 7.52 -9.78 13.27
C ILE A 399 6.26 -9.37 14.05
N LEU A 400 5.10 -9.25 13.37
CA LEU A 400 3.85 -8.87 14.02
C LEU A 400 3.33 -9.91 15.02
N MET A 401 3.68 -11.19 14.85
CA MET A 401 3.32 -12.27 15.79
C MET A 401 3.95 -12.09 17.18
N VAL A 402 5.02 -11.29 17.30
CA VAL A 402 5.68 -10.99 18.57
C VAL A 402 4.92 -9.94 19.38
N ALA A 403 4.14 -9.07 18.73
CA ALA A 403 3.42 -7.97 19.38
C ALA A 403 2.56 -8.38 20.59
N PRO A 404 1.68 -9.41 20.52
CA PRO A 404 0.88 -9.83 21.67
C PRO A 404 1.71 -10.47 22.80
N LEU A 405 2.97 -10.84 22.57
CA LEU A 405 3.86 -11.34 23.63
C LEU A 405 4.36 -10.20 24.52
N ILE A 406 4.55 -9.00 23.94
CA ILE A 406 5.17 -7.85 24.61
C ILE A 406 4.20 -6.70 24.92
N ALA A 407 2.95 -6.76 24.45
CA ALA A 407 1.94 -5.74 24.70
C ALA A 407 0.58 -6.34 25.11
N GLU A 408 -0.16 -5.62 25.96
CA GLU A 408 -1.55 -5.90 26.31
C GLU A 408 -2.50 -4.84 25.81
N PRO A 409 -3.72 -5.24 25.40
CA PRO A 409 -4.75 -4.27 25.08
C PRO A 409 -5.20 -3.55 26.36
N ARG A 410 -5.18 -2.22 26.32
CA ARG A 410 -5.77 -1.38 27.35
C ARG A 410 -7.29 -1.39 27.23
N SER A 411 -8.01 -1.43 28.36
CA SER A 411 -9.47 -1.32 28.36
C SER A 411 -9.93 0.10 28.02
N ILE A 412 -10.96 0.20 27.19
CA ILE A 412 -11.61 1.48 26.84
C ILE A 412 -13.10 1.46 27.21
N PRO A 413 -13.70 2.62 27.56
CA PRO A 413 -15.13 2.72 27.85
C PRO A 413 -16.02 2.30 26.66
N LEU A 414 -17.13 1.62 26.94
CA LEU A 414 -18.11 1.18 25.92
C LEU A 414 -18.65 2.34 25.05
N ARG A 415 -18.79 3.54 25.62
CA ARG A 415 -19.20 4.74 24.87
C ARG A 415 -18.22 5.08 23.75
N GLN A 416 -16.91 5.04 24.03
CA GLN A 416 -15.87 5.32 23.03
C GLN A 416 -15.83 4.26 21.92
N VAL A 417 -16.11 2.99 22.26
CA VAL A 417 -16.28 1.92 21.26
C VAL A 417 -17.45 2.25 20.33
N LYS A 418 -18.63 2.58 20.89
CA LYS A 418 -19.82 2.91 20.11
C LYS A 418 -19.59 4.10 19.18
N ASP A 419 -19.00 5.17 19.69
CA ASP A 419 -18.70 6.37 18.91
C ASP A 419 -17.70 6.04 17.77
N SER A 420 -16.70 5.20 18.04
CA SER A 420 -15.73 4.74 17.02
C SER A 420 -16.39 3.86 15.96
N MET A 421 -17.30 2.96 16.36
CA MET A 421 -18.06 2.12 15.42
C MET A 421 -18.99 2.93 14.53
N GLN A 422 -19.62 4.00 15.06
CA GLN A 422 -20.44 4.90 14.25
C GLN A 422 -19.61 5.62 13.20
N ARG A 423 -18.45 6.17 13.58
CA ARG A 423 -17.53 6.83 12.64
C ARG A 423 -17.03 5.87 11.57
N TRP A 424 -16.64 4.65 11.98
CA TRP A 424 -16.27 3.56 11.07
C TRP A 424 -17.39 3.25 10.08
N GLY A 425 -18.62 3.09 10.57
CA GLY A 425 -19.79 2.78 9.75
C GLY A 425 -20.08 3.83 8.67
N VAL A 426 -19.88 5.12 8.96
CA VAL A 426 -20.06 6.19 7.96
C VAL A 426 -19.03 6.09 6.83
N VAL A 427 -17.75 5.98 7.15
CA VAL A 427 -16.70 5.90 6.13
C VAL A 427 -16.76 4.56 5.36
N ALA A 428 -17.05 3.47 6.07
CA ALA A 428 -17.33 2.16 5.47
C ALA A 428 -18.49 2.21 4.47
N LEU A 429 -19.57 2.91 4.81
CA LEU A 429 -20.71 3.07 3.91
C LEU A 429 -20.33 3.86 2.66
N VAL A 430 -19.58 4.97 2.80
CA VAL A 430 -19.10 5.74 1.65
C VAL A 430 -18.19 4.89 0.77
N ALA A 431 -17.22 4.18 1.36
CA ALA A 431 -16.34 3.27 0.64
C ALA A 431 -17.11 2.18 -0.11
N LEU A 432 -18.14 1.61 0.53
CA LEU A 432 -19.00 0.60 -0.09
C LEU A 432 -19.84 1.18 -1.23
N ILE A 433 -20.39 2.40 -1.08
CA ILE A 433 -21.13 3.08 -2.15
C ILE A 433 -20.23 3.31 -3.36
N VAL A 434 -18.99 3.78 -3.15
CA VAL A 434 -18.02 3.96 -4.24
C VAL A 434 -17.70 2.61 -4.90
N ALA A 435 -17.43 1.58 -4.11
CA ALA A 435 -17.11 0.24 -4.64
C ALA A 435 -18.26 -0.38 -5.44
N VAL A 436 -19.50 -0.28 -4.94
CA VAL A 436 -20.71 -0.78 -5.62
C VAL A 436 -21.04 0.06 -6.84
N GLY A 437 -20.88 1.39 -6.76
CA GLY A 437 -21.09 2.29 -7.89
C GLY A 437 -20.10 2.03 -9.03
N GLN A 438 -18.82 1.81 -8.69
CA GLN A 438 -17.80 1.38 -9.64
C GLN A 438 -18.20 0.05 -10.28
N TRP A 439 -18.55 -0.97 -9.49
CA TRP A 439 -18.99 -2.27 -10.03
C TRP A 439 -20.22 -2.16 -10.95
N TRP A 440 -21.17 -1.30 -10.62
CA TRP A 440 -22.38 -1.09 -11.42
C TRP A 440 -22.11 -0.37 -12.74
N THR A 441 -21.15 0.56 -12.77
CA THR A 441 -20.84 1.38 -13.94
C THR A 441 -19.66 0.86 -14.76
N TRP A 442 -19.04 -0.23 -14.32
CA TRP A 442 -17.86 -0.79 -14.97
C TRP A 442 -18.18 -1.43 -16.31
N SER A 443 -17.39 -1.07 -17.31
CA SER A 443 -17.33 -1.75 -18.61
C SER A 443 -15.87 -2.11 -18.90
N GLU A 444 -15.64 -3.34 -19.35
CA GLU A 444 -14.34 -3.71 -19.92
C GLU A 444 -14.23 -3.13 -21.34
N PRO A 445 -13.01 -2.81 -21.81
CA PRO A 445 -12.79 -2.43 -23.21
C PRO A 445 -13.33 -3.47 -24.18
N GLU A 446 -13.86 -3.00 -25.30
CA GLU A 446 -14.48 -3.89 -26.28
C GLU A 446 -13.43 -4.59 -27.15
N THR A 447 -13.56 -5.90 -27.28
CA THR A 447 -12.78 -6.65 -28.28
C THR A 447 -13.41 -6.42 -29.65
N GLY A 448 -12.61 -5.92 -30.59
CA GLY A 448 -13.00 -5.73 -31.98
C GLY A 448 -13.10 -7.04 -32.78
N ALA A 449 -13.30 -6.89 -34.09
CA ALA A 449 -13.28 -8.01 -35.03
C ALA A 449 -11.84 -8.51 -35.29
N PRO A 450 -11.66 -9.74 -35.79
CA PRO A 450 -10.37 -10.20 -36.31
C PRO A 450 -9.80 -9.24 -37.38
N LEU A 451 -8.47 -9.11 -37.42
CA LEU A 451 -7.78 -8.26 -38.41
C LEU A 451 -7.89 -8.84 -39.83
N GLN A 452 -7.98 -7.99 -40.85
CA GLN A 452 -8.24 -8.39 -42.23
C GLN A 452 -6.97 -8.36 -43.09
N ASP A 453 -6.57 -7.17 -43.57
CA ASP A 453 -5.56 -7.01 -44.62
C ASP A 453 -4.15 -6.72 -44.08
N THR A 454 -4.08 -5.96 -42.98
CA THR A 454 -2.83 -5.47 -42.42
C THR A 454 -2.80 -5.59 -40.91
N LEU A 455 -1.59 -5.66 -40.37
CA LEU A 455 -1.32 -5.65 -38.94
C LEU A 455 -0.26 -4.59 -38.64
N THR A 456 -0.64 -3.58 -37.85
CA THR A 456 0.26 -2.57 -37.31
C THR A 456 0.65 -2.94 -35.88
N VAL A 457 1.93 -3.22 -35.64
CA VAL A 457 2.47 -3.53 -34.32
C VAL A 457 3.34 -2.39 -33.83
N MET A 458 3.11 -1.96 -32.60
CA MET A 458 3.97 -1.05 -31.85
C MET A 458 4.66 -1.81 -30.72
N SER A 459 5.96 -1.62 -30.54
CA SER A 459 6.71 -2.09 -29.38
C SER A 459 7.28 -0.91 -28.61
N TRP A 460 7.08 -0.89 -27.30
CA TRP A 460 7.56 0.22 -26.47
C TRP A 460 7.82 -0.15 -25.01
N ASN A 461 9.02 0.16 -24.53
CA ASN A 461 9.34 0.18 -23.10
C ASN A 461 8.78 1.47 -22.47
N LEU A 462 7.87 1.32 -21.49
CA LEU A 462 7.17 2.45 -20.86
C LEU A 462 7.93 3.09 -19.69
N GLN A 463 9.05 2.52 -19.28
CA GLN A 463 9.79 2.96 -18.10
C GLN A 463 8.89 3.14 -16.86
N SER A 464 7.94 2.21 -16.64
CA SER A 464 6.95 2.28 -15.56
C SER A 464 6.20 3.64 -15.49
N GLY A 465 5.84 4.18 -16.65
CA GLY A 465 5.10 5.43 -16.79
C GLY A 465 5.91 6.72 -16.63
N PHE A 466 7.23 6.61 -16.43
CA PHE A 466 8.14 7.77 -16.34
C PHE A 466 8.64 8.19 -17.71
N ALA A 467 8.69 9.50 -17.93
CA ALA A 467 9.31 10.14 -19.08
C ALA A 467 10.83 10.26 -18.87
N ARG A 468 11.54 10.60 -19.96
CA ARG A 468 12.99 10.86 -19.97
C ARG A 468 13.48 11.84 -18.89
N ASP A 469 12.65 12.83 -18.53
CA ASP A 469 12.98 13.80 -17.48
C ASP A 469 12.49 13.38 -16.09
N ASN A 470 12.22 12.09 -15.89
CA ASN A 470 11.71 11.48 -14.68
C ASN A 470 10.34 12.00 -14.23
N ARG A 471 9.57 12.70 -15.08
CA ARG A 471 8.16 12.99 -14.78
C ARG A 471 7.29 11.79 -15.10
N TRP A 472 6.44 11.39 -14.16
CA TRP A 472 5.44 10.36 -14.43
C TRP A 472 4.22 10.98 -15.13
N ASP A 473 3.94 10.56 -16.37
CA ASP A 473 2.82 11.05 -17.19
C ASP A 473 2.31 9.94 -18.13
N LEU A 474 1.42 9.11 -17.61
CA LEU A 474 0.80 8.02 -18.35
C LEU A 474 -0.12 8.51 -19.48
N LYS A 475 -0.71 9.70 -19.35
CA LYS A 475 -1.52 10.32 -20.40
C LYS A 475 -0.68 10.70 -21.62
N ALA A 476 0.55 11.18 -21.41
CA ALA A 476 1.47 11.43 -22.53
C ALA A 476 1.79 10.14 -23.29
N GLN A 477 2.00 9.03 -22.58
CA GLN A 477 2.24 7.72 -23.20
C GLN A 477 1.00 7.21 -23.96
N ALA A 478 -0.19 7.30 -23.38
CA ALA A 478 -1.43 6.93 -24.09
C ALA A 478 -1.65 7.77 -25.35
N ARG A 479 -1.41 9.09 -25.30
CA ARG A 479 -1.51 9.96 -26.49
C ARG A 479 -0.51 9.57 -27.58
N ALA A 480 0.72 9.21 -27.20
CA ALA A 480 1.74 8.76 -28.16
C ALA A 480 1.30 7.46 -28.85
N ILE A 481 0.78 6.48 -28.09
CA ILE A 481 0.25 5.23 -28.66
C ILE A 481 -0.95 5.52 -29.57
N ALA A 482 -1.91 6.34 -29.11
CA ALA A 482 -3.13 6.64 -29.84
C ALA A 482 -2.88 7.39 -31.16
N ALA A 483 -1.84 8.23 -31.23
CA ALA A 483 -1.47 8.97 -32.44
C ALA A 483 -1.10 8.03 -33.59
N GLU A 484 -0.44 6.92 -33.28
CA GLU A 484 0.05 5.94 -34.25
C GLU A 484 -1.01 4.89 -34.61
N ARG A 485 -2.07 4.79 -33.80
CA ARG A 485 -3.24 3.90 -33.99
C ARG A 485 -2.87 2.42 -34.25
N PRO A 486 -1.92 1.81 -33.51
CA PRO A 486 -1.55 0.42 -33.72
C PRO A 486 -2.73 -0.54 -33.49
N ASP A 487 -2.69 -1.68 -34.17
CA ASP A 487 -3.63 -2.78 -33.95
C ASP A 487 -3.25 -3.60 -32.71
N VAL A 488 -1.94 -3.76 -32.51
CA VAL A 488 -1.32 -4.46 -31.37
C VAL A 488 -0.21 -3.61 -30.76
N VAL A 489 -0.21 -3.49 -29.43
CA VAL A 489 0.81 -2.77 -28.66
C VAL A 489 1.51 -3.75 -27.73
N VAL A 490 2.82 -3.88 -27.88
CA VAL A 490 3.71 -4.74 -27.10
C VAL A 490 4.48 -3.86 -26.12
N LEU A 491 4.17 -3.98 -24.83
CA LEU A 491 4.73 -3.11 -23.80
C LEU A 491 5.70 -3.85 -22.88
N GLN A 492 6.76 -3.15 -22.47
CA GLN A 492 7.73 -3.59 -21.47
C GLN A 492 7.77 -2.60 -20.29
N GLU A 493 8.29 -3.06 -19.16
CA GLU A 493 8.39 -2.30 -17.91
C GLU A 493 7.06 -1.74 -17.39
N VAL A 494 5.99 -2.47 -17.61
CA VAL A 494 4.66 -2.06 -17.19
C VAL A 494 4.47 -2.36 -15.71
N SER A 495 3.98 -1.40 -14.94
CA SER A 495 3.65 -1.59 -13.53
C SER A 495 2.16 -1.80 -13.29
N ARG A 496 1.82 -2.80 -12.48
CA ARG A 496 0.47 -3.07 -11.98
C ARG A 496 0.37 -2.80 -10.47
N GLY A 497 0.82 -1.63 -10.03
CA GLY A 497 0.76 -1.23 -8.61
C GLY A 497 2.06 -1.44 -7.82
N TRP A 498 3.24 -1.36 -8.45
CA TRP A 498 4.50 -1.32 -7.69
C TRP A 498 4.68 0.01 -6.97
N LEU A 499 5.10 -0.04 -5.70
CA LEU A 499 5.34 1.17 -4.90
C LEU A 499 6.58 1.93 -5.35
N VAL A 500 7.53 1.25 -6.00
CA VAL A 500 8.75 1.84 -6.59
C VAL A 500 8.50 2.56 -7.91
N SER A 501 7.29 2.48 -8.48
CA SER A 501 6.83 3.33 -9.57
C SER A 501 5.81 4.35 -9.03
N SER A 502 4.64 4.48 -9.65
CA SER A 502 3.56 5.37 -9.20
C SER A 502 2.57 4.70 -8.23
N TYR A 503 2.65 3.37 -8.06
CA TYR A 503 1.63 2.52 -7.41
C TYR A 503 0.29 2.44 -8.16
N THR A 504 0.25 2.95 -9.39
CA THR A 504 -0.87 2.83 -10.33
C THR A 504 -0.85 1.46 -11.01
N ASP A 505 -2.02 0.91 -11.33
CA ASP A 505 -2.15 -0.17 -12.30
C ASP A 505 -2.13 0.45 -13.72
N GLU A 506 -0.92 0.65 -14.24
CA GLU A 506 -0.68 1.35 -15.52
C GLU A 506 -1.33 0.62 -16.68
N LEU A 507 -1.29 -0.72 -16.66
CA LEU A 507 -1.90 -1.54 -17.70
C LEU A 507 -3.42 -1.40 -17.74
N LEU A 508 -4.06 -1.49 -16.57
CA LEU A 508 -5.50 -1.29 -16.45
C LEU A 508 -5.90 0.10 -16.94
N TRP A 509 -5.14 1.13 -16.56
CA TRP A 509 -5.42 2.50 -16.95
C TRP A 509 -5.26 2.70 -18.46
N LEU A 510 -4.15 2.25 -19.05
CA LEU A 510 -3.87 2.36 -20.50
C LEU A 510 -4.90 1.61 -21.34
N SER A 511 -5.27 0.40 -20.92
CA SER A 511 -6.29 -0.42 -21.58
C SER A 511 -7.61 0.32 -21.74
N ARG A 512 -8.04 1.03 -20.69
CA ARG A 512 -9.27 1.83 -20.71
C ARG A 512 -9.12 3.10 -21.53
N GLU A 513 -7.97 3.78 -21.42
CA GLU A 513 -7.73 5.03 -22.16
C GLU A 513 -7.63 4.79 -23.67
N LEU A 514 -7.07 3.65 -24.08
CA LEU A 514 -6.91 3.26 -25.48
C LEU A 514 -8.09 2.46 -26.04
N ASP A 515 -9.02 2.04 -25.17
CA ASP A 515 -10.10 1.09 -25.47
C ASP A 515 -9.58 -0.19 -26.13
N MET A 516 -8.56 -0.80 -25.51
CA MET A 516 -7.90 -2.00 -26.00
C MET A 516 -7.79 -3.06 -24.90
N PRO A 517 -8.47 -4.22 -25.03
CA PRO A 517 -8.23 -5.37 -24.17
C PRO A 517 -6.74 -5.75 -24.11
N TYR A 518 -6.33 -6.32 -22.98
CA TYR A 518 -4.94 -6.68 -22.74
C TYR A 518 -4.76 -8.11 -22.24
N VAL A 519 -3.54 -8.62 -22.43
CA VAL A 519 -3.01 -9.82 -21.78
C VAL A 519 -1.76 -9.47 -20.98
N TRP A 520 -1.62 -10.09 -19.81
CA TRP A 520 -0.56 -9.80 -18.85
C TRP A 520 0.51 -10.89 -18.82
N GLY A 521 1.78 -10.48 -18.91
CA GLY A 521 2.95 -11.34 -18.84
C GLY A 521 3.85 -10.93 -17.67
N PRO A 522 3.56 -11.37 -16.44
CA PRO A 522 4.35 -10.98 -15.28
C PRO A 522 5.80 -11.44 -15.42
N ALA A 523 6.73 -10.65 -14.89
CA ALA A 523 8.14 -11.02 -14.75
C ALA A 523 8.55 -11.09 -13.27
N SER A 524 7.94 -10.29 -12.40
CA SER A 524 8.24 -10.24 -10.97
C SER A 524 7.57 -11.37 -10.17
N ALA A 525 8.11 -11.67 -8.98
CA ALA A 525 7.60 -12.74 -8.11
C ALA A 525 6.21 -12.42 -7.51
N ASP A 526 5.91 -11.13 -7.36
CA ASP A 526 4.60 -10.63 -6.93
C ASP A 526 3.63 -10.43 -8.10
N GLN A 527 4.09 -10.69 -9.33
CA GLN A 527 3.35 -10.53 -10.59
C GLN A 527 2.95 -9.09 -10.94
N LEU A 528 3.45 -8.08 -10.22
CA LEU A 528 3.06 -6.67 -10.39
C LEU A 528 3.90 -5.90 -11.42
N TRP A 529 4.89 -6.51 -12.05
CA TRP A 529 5.75 -5.87 -13.04
C TRP A 529 6.13 -6.86 -14.14
N GLY A 530 6.18 -6.40 -15.39
CA GLY A 530 6.46 -7.27 -16.54
C GLY A 530 6.06 -6.69 -17.89
N ASN A 531 5.70 -7.59 -18.80
CA ASN A 531 5.33 -7.29 -20.18
C ASN A 531 3.82 -7.35 -20.37
N ALA A 532 3.30 -6.64 -21.36
CA ALA A 532 1.90 -6.69 -21.72
C ALA A 532 1.71 -6.66 -23.23
N VAL A 533 0.59 -7.20 -23.70
CA VAL A 533 0.11 -6.99 -25.07
C VAL A 533 -1.31 -6.43 -24.99
N LEU A 534 -1.55 -5.28 -25.63
CA LEU A 534 -2.88 -4.73 -25.87
C LEU A 534 -3.24 -4.95 -27.34
N SER A 535 -4.50 -5.21 -27.64
CA SER A 535 -4.95 -5.44 -29.01
C SER A 535 -6.39 -5.00 -29.22
N ARG A 536 -6.67 -4.43 -30.40
CA ARG A 536 -8.05 -4.21 -30.85
C ARG A 536 -8.71 -5.50 -31.33
N ALA A 537 -7.92 -6.47 -31.78
CA ALA A 537 -8.40 -7.77 -32.23
C ALA A 537 -8.47 -8.79 -31.07
N PRO A 538 -9.29 -9.85 -31.19
CA PRO A 538 -9.38 -10.90 -30.18
C PRO A 538 -8.02 -11.55 -29.90
N LEU A 539 -7.76 -11.77 -28.61
CA LEU A 539 -6.57 -12.43 -28.08
C LEU A 539 -6.93 -13.80 -27.52
N HIS A 540 -6.11 -14.81 -27.81
CA HIS A 540 -6.31 -16.19 -27.34
C HIS A 540 -4.96 -16.90 -27.12
N ASP A 541 -5.00 -18.09 -26.52
CA ASP A 541 -3.83 -18.96 -26.30
C ASP A 541 -2.61 -18.24 -25.68
N VAL A 542 -2.85 -17.67 -24.49
CA VAL A 542 -1.85 -16.94 -23.71
C VAL A 542 -0.92 -17.91 -22.98
N ASP A 543 0.39 -17.66 -23.05
CA ASP A 543 1.40 -18.41 -22.32
C ASP A 543 2.54 -17.48 -21.87
N VAL A 544 3.19 -17.80 -20.75
CA VAL A 544 4.24 -16.96 -20.15
C VAL A 544 5.46 -17.82 -19.81
N LEU A 545 6.59 -17.47 -20.44
CA LEU A 545 7.90 -18.00 -20.09
C LEU A 545 8.54 -17.11 -19.02
N HIS A 546 8.99 -17.69 -17.91
CA HIS A 546 9.90 -17.00 -16.98
C HIS A 546 11.31 -17.49 -17.24
N TYR A 547 12.23 -16.58 -17.58
CA TYR A 547 13.59 -16.97 -17.93
C TYR A 547 14.32 -17.61 -16.75
N SER A 548 15.07 -18.66 -17.04
CA SER A 548 15.79 -19.43 -16.01
C SER A 548 16.93 -18.65 -15.35
N SER A 549 17.50 -17.67 -16.06
CA SER A 549 18.67 -16.89 -15.64
C SER A 549 18.44 -15.39 -15.81
N THR A 550 18.71 -14.63 -14.75
CA THR A 550 18.63 -13.15 -14.68
C THR A 550 19.66 -12.62 -13.67
N GLN A 551 20.13 -11.38 -13.84
CA GLN A 551 21.18 -10.77 -12.99
C GLN A 551 20.68 -9.63 -12.09
N ASN A 552 19.59 -8.94 -12.44
CA ASN A 552 19.10 -7.80 -11.65
C ASN A 552 17.62 -7.97 -11.31
N LEU A 553 16.75 -7.71 -12.28
CA LEU A 553 15.32 -7.95 -12.17
C LEU A 553 14.99 -9.27 -12.85
N LYS A 554 13.95 -9.95 -12.37
CA LYS A 554 13.40 -11.10 -13.08
C LYS A 554 12.85 -10.64 -14.44
N ARG A 555 12.90 -11.54 -15.42
CA ARG A 555 12.50 -11.32 -16.81
C ARG A 555 11.58 -12.44 -17.28
N SER A 556 10.71 -12.12 -18.23
CA SER A 556 9.78 -13.07 -18.84
C SER A 556 9.57 -12.76 -20.31
N ALA A 557 8.91 -13.70 -21.01
CA ALA A 557 8.31 -13.49 -22.31
C ALA A 557 6.84 -13.91 -22.27
N LEU A 558 5.99 -13.17 -22.97
CA LEU A 558 4.55 -13.38 -23.08
C LEU A 558 4.23 -13.71 -24.52
N ARG A 559 3.59 -14.86 -24.77
CA ARG A 559 3.11 -15.25 -26.09
C ARG A 559 1.59 -15.26 -26.11
N VAL A 560 1.02 -14.70 -27.17
CA VAL A 560 -0.43 -14.63 -27.37
C VAL A 560 -0.76 -14.81 -28.85
N GLY A 561 -1.88 -15.46 -29.15
CA GLY A 561 -2.47 -15.49 -30.48
C GLY A 561 -3.34 -14.26 -30.71
N VAL A 562 -3.11 -13.55 -31.82
CA VAL A 562 -3.94 -12.45 -32.30
C VAL A 562 -4.82 -12.97 -33.43
N ALA A 563 -6.14 -12.83 -33.30
CA ALA A 563 -7.08 -13.30 -34.30
C ALA A 563 -7.08 -12.42 -35.56
N THR A 564 -7.01 -13.07 -36.71
CA THR A 564 -7.12 -12.50 -38.05
C THR A 564 -8.20 -13.24 -38.83
N GLU A 565 -8.68 -12.71 -39.95
CA GLU A 565 -9.66 -13.41 -40.79
C GLU A 565 -9.12 -14.70 -41.39
N THR A 566 -7.80 -14.77 -41.63
CA THR A 566 -7.14 -15.93 -42.26
C THR A 566 -6.51 -16.89 -41.25
N GLY A 567 -6.52 -16.56 -39.95
CA GLY A 567 -6.00 -17.44 -38.90
C GLY A 567 -5.47 -16.69 -37.68
N THR A 568 -4.31 -17.10 -37.18
CA THR A 568 -3.67 -16.50 -36.00
C THR A 568 -2.28 -16.00 -36.35
N VAL A 569 -1.99 -14.75 -35.96
CA VAL A 569 -0.61 -14.24 -35.87
C VAL A 569 -0.18 -14.35 -34.42
N TRP A 570 0.95 -14.99 -34.16
CA TRP A 570 1.48 -15.09 -32.81
C TRP A 570 2.33 -13.88 -32.47
N VAL A 571 2.04 -13.22 -31.36
CA VAL A 571 2.82 -12.09 -30.84
C VAL A 571 3.53 -12.52 -29.57
N ILE A 572 4.84 -12.29 -29.52
CA ILE A 572 5.69 -12.61 -28.37
C ILE A 572 6.34 -11.32 -27.87
N ALA A 573 5.89 -10.84 -26.72
CA ALA A 573 6.47 -9.72 -26.01
C ALA A 573 7.61 -10.21 -25.10
N THR A 574 8.77 -9.56 -25.13
CA THR A 574 9.88 -9.88 -24.22
C THR A 574 10.61 -8.64 -23.73
N HIS A 575 11.35 -8.79 -22.63
CA HIS A 575 12.32 -7.83 -22.13
C HIS A 575 13.51 -8.60 -21.57
N LEU A 576 14.68 -8.47 -22.19
CA LEU A 576 15.88 -9.18 -21.79
C LEU A 576 16.67 -8.44 -20.68
N ASP A 577 17.70 -9.09 -20.15
CA ASP A 577 18.53 -8.53 -19.09
C ASP A 577 19.34 -7.28 -19.54
N ASN A 578 19.22 -6.18 -18.80
CA ASN A 578 19.87 -4.90 -19.11
C ASN A 578 21.34 -4.71 -18.69
N PRO A 579 21.96 -5.47 -17.75
CA PRO A 579 23.33 -5.15 -17.35
C PRO A 579 24.31 -5.25 -18.52
N SER A 580 25.23 -4.29 -18.63
CA SER A 580 26.16 -4.19 -19.77
C SER A 580 26.99 -5.46 -19.97
N GLY A 581 27.34 -6.16 -18.87
CA GLY A 581 28.06 -7.44 -18.88
C GLY A 581 27.20 -8.70 -19.01
N ALA A 582 25.87 -8.60 -19.16
CA ALA A 582 24.96 -9.74 -19.14
C ALA A 582 24.80 -10.47 -20.50
N GLY A 583 25.74 -10.33 -21.44
CA GLY A 583 25.63 -10.93 -22.78
C GLY A 583 25.38 -12.44 -22.77
N ALA A 584 26.08 -13.19 -21.91
CA ALA A 584 25.86 -14.63 -21.76
C ALA A 584 24.47 -14.99 -21.19
N VAL A 585 23.93 -14.14 -20.30
CA VAL A 585 22.58 -14.32 -19.74
C VAL A 585 21.54 -14.01 -20.82
N ARG A 586 21.68 -12.90 -21.54
CA ARG A 586 20.81 -12.58 -22.70
C ARG A 586 20.84 -13.69 -23.76
N PHE A 587 22.01 -14.29 -24.01
CA PHE A 587 22.12 -15.39 -24.96
C PHE A 587 21.35 -16.65 -24.48
N ALA A 588 21.44 -17.00 -23.19
CA ALA A 588 20.64 -18.07 -22.63
C ALA A 588 19.13 -17.76 -22.73
N GLN A 589 18.72 -16.52 -22.41
CA GLN A 589 17.35 -16.06 -22.55
C GLN A 589 16.86 -16.14 -24.00
N VAL A 590 17.68 -15.80 -24.99
CA VAL A 590 17.32 -15.95 -26.41
C VAL A 590 17.10 -17.40 -26.80
N ASN A 591 17.92 -18.34 -26.32
CA ASN A 591 17.68 -19.76 -26.60
C ASN A 591 16.34 -20.24 -26.03
N GLU A 592 16.03 -19.88 -24.78
CA GLU A 592 14.73 -20.16 -24.18
C GLU A 592 13.58 -19.50 -24.94
N LEU A 593 13.77 -18.25 -25.43
CA LEU A 593 12.78 -17.52 -26.22
C LEU A 593 12.49 -18.18 -27.57
N VAL A 594 13.54 -18.64 -28.27
CA VAL A 594 13.41 -19.35 -29.55
C VAL A 594 12.70 -20.69 -29.36
N GLU A 595 13.04 -21.44 -28.31
CA GLU A 595 12.34 -22.68 -27.95
C GLU A 595 10.87 -22.40 -27.60
N PHE A 596 10.62 -21.34 -26.82
CA PHE A 596 9.28 -20.94 -26.42
C PHE A 596 8.41 -20.48 -27.60
N ARG A 597 8.97 -19.79 -28.60
CA ARG A 597 8.25 -19.56 -29.87
C ARG A 597 7.86 -20.89 -30.51
N GLY A 598 8.81 -21.81 -30.59
CA GLY A 598 8.64 -23.10 -31.26
C GLY A 598 8.36 -22.92 -32.75
N GLN A 599 7.38 -23.66 -33.26
CA GLN A 599 6.96 -23.67 -34.67
C GLN A 599 5.73 -22.79 -34.96
N ARG A 600 5.41 -21.86 -34.06
CA ARG A 600 4.26 -20.97 -34.22
C ARG A 600 4.59 -19.90 -35.25
N ASN A 601 3.99 -20.03 -36.43
CA ASN A 601 4.07 -19.09 -37.55
C ASN A 601 2.65 -18.83 -38.11
N PRO A 602 2.35 -17.66 -38.69
CA PRO A 602 3.18 -16.45 -38.70
C PRO A 602 3.39 -15.89 -37.28
N ALA A 603 4.58 -15.32 -37.00
CA ALA A 603 4.88 -14.78 -35.68
C ALA A 603 5.69 -13.48 -35.70
N ILE A 604 5.47 -12.68 -34.65
CA ILE A 604 6.18 -11.45 -34.34
C ILE A 604 6.77 -11.58 -32.93
N VAL A 605 8.05 -11.26 -32.79
CA VAL A 605 8.77 -11.19 -31.51
C VAL A 605 9.22 -9.75 -31.33
N ALA A 606 8.73 -9.09 -30.27
CA ALA A 606 8.94 -7.66 -30.07
C ALA A 606 9.29 -7.32 -28.62
N GLY A 607 10.11 -6.29 -28.45
CA GLY A 607 10.42 -5.72 -27.14
C GLY A 607 11.82 -5.13 -27.02
N ASP A 608 12.23 -4.88 -25.79
CA ASP A 608 13.57 -4.42 -25.42
C ASP A 608 14.52 -5.61 -25.22
N PHE A 609 15.44 -5.80 -26.17
CA PHE A 609 16.41 -6.88 -26.14
C PHE A 609 17.69 -6.51 -25.38
N ASN A 610 17.87 -5.24 -24.99
CA ASN A 610 19.08 -4.72 -24.37
C ASN A 610 20.36 -5.14 -25.14
N ALA A 611 20.25 -5.24 -26.46
CA ALA A 611 21.26 -5.79 -27.36
C ALA A 611 21.36 -4.96 -28.63
N VAL A 612 22.58 -4.56 -28.99
CA VAL A 612 22.86 -3.80 -30.21
C VAL A 612 22.82 -4.71 -31.46
N PRO A 613 22.63 -4.15 -32.67
CA PRO A 613 22.36 -4.95 -33.88
C PRO A 613 23.45 -5.98 -34.24
N ASP A 614 24.71 -5.68 -33.92
CA ASP A 614 25.89 -6.51 -34.22
C ASP A 614 26.23 -7.53 -33.11
N SER A 615 25.38 -7.66 -32.09
CA SER A 615 25.60 -8.59 -30.98
C SER A 615 25.28 -10.05 -31.31
N ASP A 616 25.94 -10.98 -30.59
CA ASP A 616 25.65 -12.42 -30.68
C ASP A 616 24.19 -12.78 -30.34
N VAL A 617 23.56 -11.97 -29.49
CA VAL A 617 22.14 -12.09 -29.10
C VAL A 617 21.25 -11.88 -30.33
N MET A 618 21.49 -10.81 -31.09
CA MET A 618 20.73 -10.53 -32.31
C MET A 618 21.07 -11.53 -33.42
N ALA A 619 22.34 -11.93 -33.55
CA ALA A 619 22.74 -12.96 -34.51
C ALA A 619 21.99 -14.29 -34.28
N ALA A 620 21.84 -14.73 -33.03
CA ALA A 620 21.10 -15.94 -32.68
C ALA A 620 19.60 -15.86 -33.02
N LEU A 621 18.97 -14.71 -32.77
CA LEU A 621 17.57 -14.48 -33.13
C LEU A 621 17.35 -14.54 -34.65
N LEU A 622 18.21 -13.89 -35.43
CA LEU A 622 18.13 -13.92 -36.89
C LEU A 622 18.39 -15.32 -37.46
N GLN A 623 19.35 -16.05 -36.91
CA GLN A 623 19.63 -17.45 -37.28
C GLN A 623 18.45 -18.39 -36.99
N SER A 624 17.55 -18.02 -36.08
CA SER A 624 16.33 -18.78 -35.79
C SER A 624 15.23 -18.64 -36.87
N GLY A 625 15.49 -17.88 -37.93
CA GLY A 625 14.54 -17.63 -39.02
C GLY A 625 13.68 -16.38 -38.84
N LEU A 626 14.01 -15.50 -37.89
CA LEU A 626 13.37 -14.19 -37.75
C LEU A 626 14.07 -13.15 -38.64
N VAL A 627 13.30 -12.16 -39.08
CA VAL A 627 13.76 -11.02 -39.88
C VAL A 627 13.58 -9.74 -39.05
N ASP A 628 14.63 -8.90 -39.00
CA ASP A 628 14.57 -7.58 -38.36
C ASP A 628 13.81 -6.59 -39.25
N SER A 629 12.69 -6.09 -38.76
CA SER A 629 11.85 -5.12 -39.48
C SER A 629 12.52 -3.75 -39.58
N GLY A 630 13.45 -3.45 -38.67
CA GLY A 630 14.27 -2.24 -38.67
C GLY A 630 15.61 -2.39 -39.37
N ALA A 631 15.85 -3.46 -40.13
CA ALA A 631 17.13 -3.70 -40.79
C ALA A 631 17.55 -2.55 -41.74
N GLY A 632 16.58 -1.81 -42.29
CA GLY A 632 16.80 -0.66 -43.16
C GLY A 632 16.97 0.68 -42.44
N PHE A 633 16.88 0.73 -41.11
CA PHE A 633 17.05 1.97 -40.36
C PHE A 633 18.48 2.51 -40.47
N PRO A 634 18.67 3.85 -40.46
CA PRO A 634 20.00 4.46 -40.37
C PRO A 634 20.81 3.93 -39.18
N SER A 635 22.13 3.89 -39.31
CA SER A 635 23.02 3.38 -38.25
C SER A 635 23.00 4.20 -36.96
N ASP A 636 22.60 5.47 -37.05
CA ASP A 636 22.45 6.42 -35.95
C ASP A 636 21.02 6.49 -35.40
N ALA A 637 20.09 5.68 -35.92
CA ALA A 637 18.72 5.59 -35.45
C ALA A 637 18.64 4.74 -34.16
N GLY A 638 18.86 5.40 -33.02
CA GLY A 638 18.72 4.82 -31.68
C GLY A 638 17.27 4.70 -31.23
N THR A 639 17.01 3.73 -30.36
CA THR A 639 15.71 3.54 -29.68
C THR A 639 15.78 3.80 -28.19
N SER A 640 16.98 3.99 -27.61
CA SER A 640 17.18 4.41 -26.23
C SER A 640 17.82 5.79 -26.13
N ASP A 641 17.65 6.44 -24.98
CA ASP A 641 18.14 7.79 -24.69
C ASP A 641 19.66 8.01 -24.83
N ASP A 642 20.44 6.93 -24.77
CA ASP A 642 21.88 6.91 -25.00
C ASP A 642 22.28 6.66 -26.47
N GLY A 643 21.29 6.62 -27.37
CA GLY A 643 21.47 6.51 -28.82
C GLY A 643 21.66 5.09 -29.33
N ARG A 644 21.56 4.05 -28.49
CA ARG A 644 21.64 2.66 -28.95
C ARG A 644 20.31 2.21 -29.55
N ARG A 645 20.34 1.32 -30.54
CA ARG A 645 19.17 0.55 -30.98
C ARG A 645 19.12 -0.75 -30.19
N ILE A 646 18.17 -0.86 -29.28
CA ILE A 646 17.98 -2.03 -28.40
C ILE A 646 16.54 -2.57 -28.40
N ASP A 647 15.61 -1.84 -29.01
CA ASP A 647 14.22 -2.22 -29.18
C ASP A 647 13.99 -2.71 -30.61
N TYR A 648 13.31 -3.84 -30.76
CA TYR A 648 13.13 -4.48 -32.07
C TYR A 648 11.73 -5.04 -32.24
N ILE A 649 11.29 -5.09 -33.50
CA ILE A 649 10.17 -5.94 -33.96
C ILE A 649 10.74 -6.90 -34.99
N LEU A 650 10.77 -8.18 -34.62
CA LEU A 650 11.26 -9.28 -35.46
C LEU A 650 10.07 -10.11 -35.96
N ALA A 651 10.04 -10.50 -37.23
CA ALA A 651 8.93 -11.27 -37.80
C ALA A 651 9.40 -12.54 -38.51
N THR A 652 8.53 -13.54 -38.62
CA THR A 652 8.77 -14.69 -39.50
C THR A 652 8.57 -14.29 -40.97
N PRO A 653 9.20 -14.99 -41.94
CA PRO A 653 9.16 -14.60 -43.35
C PRO A 653 7.77 -14.69 -44.00
N ASP A 654 6.82 -15.32 -43.31
CA ASP A 654 5.42 -15.43 -43.75
C ASP A 654 4.69 -14.07 -43.70
N LEU A 655 5.21 -13.10 -42.94
CA LEU A 655 4.68 -11.74 -42.87
C LEU A 655 5.47 -10.82 -43.78
N THR A 656 4.78 -10.17 -44.73
CA THR A 656 5.42 -9.20 -45.64
C THR A 656 5.44 -7.84 -44.96
N LEU A 657 6.64 -7.33 -44.65
CA LEU A 657 6.82 -5.98 -44.13
C LEU A 657 6.46 -4.94 -45.19
N LEU A 658 5.54 -4.04 -44.85
CA LEU A 658 5.11 -2.92 -45.68
C LEU A 658 5.81 -1.62 -45.30
N ASP A 659 5.96 -1.37 -43.99
CA ASP A 659 6.60 -0.18 -43.45
C ASP A 659 7.18 -0.45 -42.06
N ALA A 660 8.20 0.30 -41.67
CA ALA A 660 8.73 0.31 -40.31
C ALA A 660 9.30 1.69 -39.97
N SER A 661 9.11 2.14 -38.73
CA SER A 661 9.59 3.43 -38.27
C SER A 661 9.89 3.45 -36.77
N ILE A 662 10.65 4.47 -36.35
CA ILE A 662 10.87 4.81 -34.94
C ILE A 662 10.07 6.06 -34.64
N VAL A 663 9.30 6.03 -33.56
CA VAL A 663 8.51 7.17 -33.09
C VAL A 663 9.31 7.88 -32.00
N GLU A 664 9.92 9.00 -32.38
CA GLU A 664 10.65 9.85 -31.45
C GLU A 664 9.68 10.51 -30.46
N THR A 665 9.91 10.25 -29.17
CA THR A 665 9.10 10.77 -28.08
C THR A 665 9.94 10.95 -26.83
N SER A 666 9.59 11.93 -26.00
CA SER A 666 10.19 12.12 -24.67
C SER A 666 9.36 11.50 -23.55
N ALA A 667 8.25 10.80 -23.87
CA ALA A 667 7.33 10.22 -22.90
C ALA A 667 7.84 8.94 -22.23
N SER A 668 9.01 8.45 -22.67
CA SER A 668 9.83 7.38 -22.09
C SER A 668 11.29 7.69 -22.42
N ASP A 669 12.25 7.04 -21.76
CA ASP A 669 13.66 7.02 -22.18
C ASP A 669 13.93 6.08 -23.37
N HIS A 670 12.89 5.37 -23.83
CA HIS A 670 12.85 4.65 -25.09
C HIS A 670 11.94 5.31 -26.12
N HIS A 671 12.33 5.22 -27.39
CA HIS A 671 11.48 5.49 -28.55
C HIS A 671 10.71 4.23 -28.95
N ALA A 672 9.46 4.39 -29.34
CA ALA A 672 8.66 3.26 -29.79
C ALA A 672 9.10 2.83 -31.19
N VAL A 673 9.02 1.53 -31.47
CA VAL A 673 9.24 0.97 -32.80
C VAL A 673 7.90 0.52 -33.37
N ILE A 674 7.64 0.83 -34.64
CA ILE A 674 6.42 0.44 -35.35
C ILE A 674 6.79 -0.38 -36.58
N ALA A 675 6.01 -1.42 -36.85
CA ALA A 675 6.07 -2.19 -38.09
C ALA A 675 4.66 -2.48 -38.59
N VAL A 676 4.47 -2.35 -39.90
CA VAL A 676 3.22 -2.65 -40.60
C VAL A 676 3.44 -3.86 -41.50
N TYR A 677 2.61 -4.88 -41.37
CA TYR A 677 2.68 -6.09 -42.18
C TYR A 677 1.42 -6.28 -43.00
N ALA A 678 1.57 -6.84 -44.22
CA ALA A 678 0.47 -7.49 -44.90
C ALA A 678 0.23 -8.87 -44.26
N LEU A 679 -1.05 -9.19 -44.01
CA LEU A 679 -1.44 -10.50 -43.52
C LEU A 679 -1.45 -11.54 -44.66
N PRO A 680 -1.17 -12.82 -44.39
CA PRO A 680 -1.07 -13.88 -45.41
C PRO A 680 -2.39 -14.25 -46.08
#